data_AF-A0A2H0Q2D6-F1
#
_entry.id   AF-A0A2H0Q2D6-F1
#
_cell.length_a   1.000
_cell.length_b   1.000
_cell.length_c   1.000
_cell.angle_alpha   90.00
_cell.angle_beta   90.00
_cell.angle_gamma   90.00
#
_symmetry.space_group_name_H-M   'P 1'
#
loop_
_entity.id
_entity.type
_entity.pdbx_description
1 polymer ?
#
loop_
_entity_poly.entity_id
_entity_poly.type
_entity_poly.pdbx_seq_one_letter_code
_entity_poly.pdbx_strand_id
1 'polypeptide(L)'
;MKYLNIFLVAFLFVFPTWVYWHEDGSVQRTPANFGSDSCRELIQRLSNVNLNSPARVMRPAFGFTDEAAAQGKHLQFGFESEYMLSELDGIVTVYGPKAEFGISEADWFNMPVAERSQWVRDHIKDLFPQSRTEGGLVRLKRDADMDFLPDSLIFDDTGNVEFVLDPFDTFEEWYHSIQKLNRTFGEGSQQATISTPPDSFFGRNIEGVDPSKVLDEKIGFFNYYSDYDILQKLSAAARRYEEDPTKRVTRNFEHPFLGPMTSKKQEILHSMLRGNAIGEKYEADRLQRIAGWENSFKYTGGTVYRPDILGERRVIMEVRDAHKNFPLLADRLLRSLYFMQHGTGGMDQLKGLKNFDPFADFEKFPIEVQEELTRLFPNKANPNYDYDPELKKALDVFRNFAYPMRDWSDHLEAFGKTEISDQVRQAQDAYKEKLRAIVGRLRAQEIDDSVASNEIQGALAEFSNSSGIAKAFADYEDEVVFGGNRGVAFNQFVREATIEAGALASSFPEKIWSGPLKERVTLLQQKFPQMMKKMEGVSFSYNNSSGGSRDIFVVSLKDLSQQQKEAFFKEYYEAVSENTVSFPLSSGAGHLYTRLGNKTYDFLSGLSARAYPLPSSKRLETFMELEPDEFMRLRLYVENGTENSQKTIGGFGYQGVERETVGMLNDNRPGSVNPNPPNRFQQIINRVLNRGDGTYTPTGEAHNCTSWLCTAPIGDNGEAIHDLAGAPRSHRIHTNPGWWTSWLVNYGKRDRMPFAFYFTDEGLEEATSSIGQAGKLDWNFDTH
;
A
#
# COMPACT_ATOMS: atom_id res chain seq x y z
N MET A 1 -47.66 17.92 33.44
CA MET A 1 -46.42 18.73 33.53
C MET A 1 -45.45 18.28 34.61
N LYS A 2 -45.86 18.05 35.88
CA LYS A 2 -44.93 17.56 36.93
C LYS A 2 -44.31 16.17 36.68
N TYR A 3 -45.00 15.27 35.98
CA TYR A 3 -44.47 13.94 35.61
C TYR A 3 -43.55 13.96 34.37
N LEU A 4 -43.64 14.99 33.53
CA LEU A 4 -42.82 15.13 32.33
C LEU A 4 -41.39 15.59 32.69
N ASN A 5 -41.25 16.43 33.73
CA ASN A 5 -39.95 16.89 34.22
C ASN A 5 -39.15 15.81 34.95
N ILE A 6 -39.80 14.84 35.60
CA ILE A 6 -39.11 13.73 36.27
C ILE A 6 -38.52 12.75 35.25
N PHE A 7 -39.24 12.51 34.14
CA PHE A 7 -38.73 11.67 33.05
C PHE A 7 -37.58 12.33 32.28
N LEU A 8 -37.63 13.65 32.02
CA LEU A 8 -36.57 14.38 31.33
C LEU A 8 -35.27 14.46 32.14
N VAL A 9 -35.36 14.62 33.46
CA VAL A 9 -34.17 14.64 34.34
C VAL A 9 -33.58 13.23 34.50
N ALA A 10 -34.40 12.18 34.58
CA ALA A 10 -33.90 10.81 34.56
C ALA A 10 -33.26 10.44 33.22
N PHE A 11 -33.80 10.93 32.10
CA PHE A 11 -33.23 10.73 30.77
C PHE A 11 -31.85 11.42 30.64
N LEU A 12 -31.68 12.63 31.21
CA LEU A 12 -30.41 13.37 31.13
C LEU A 12 -29.27 12.77 31.99
N PHE A 13 -29.57 11.94 32.98
CA PHE A 13 -28.54 11.25 33.80
C PHE A 13 -28.30 9.79 33.42
N VAL A 14 -29.24 9.13 32.73
CA VAL A 14 -29.09 7.73 32.27
C VAL A 14 -28.53 7.65 30.84
N PHE A 15 -28.73 8.69 30.01
CA PHE A 15 -28.20 8.69 28.65
C PHE A 15 -26.65 8.75 28.56
N PRO A 16 -25.93 9.50 29.42
CA PRO A 16 -24.46 9.50 29.38
C PRO A 16 -23.84 8.16 29.82
N THR A 17 -24.55 7.38 30.66
CA THR A 17 -24.08 6.05 31.11
C THR A 17 -24.48 4.92 30.17
N TRP A 18 -25.51 5.10 29.33
CA TRP A 18 -25.87 4.13 28.30
C TRP A 18 -25.17 4.37 26.95
N VAL A 19 -24.78 5.62 26.66
CA VAL A 19 -23.99 5.97 25.46
C VAL A 19 -22.49 5.65 25.61
N TYR A 20 -21.99 5.48 26.85
CA TYR A 20 -20.58 5.13 27.11
C TYR A 20 -20.30 3.63 27.30
N TRP A 21 -21.31 2.75 27.22
CA TRP A 21 -21.16 1.33 27.61
C TRP A 21 -21.76 0.31 26.63
N HIS A 22 -21.64 0.58 25.33
CA HIS A 22 -21.78 -0.43 24.27
C HIS A 22 -20.67 -0.29 23.21
N GLU A 23 -19.42 -0.26 23.67
CA GLU A 23 -18.33 -0.89 22.93
C GLU A 23 -18.36 -2.39 23.25
N ASP A 24 -19.24 -3.13 22.57
CA ASP A 24 -18.99 -4.55 22.39
C ASP A 24 -19.71 -5.01 21.12
N GLY A 25 -18.97 -4.86 20.03
CA GLY A 25 -19.33 -5.35 18.72
C GLY A 25 -18.13 -6.09 18.14
N SER A 26 -17.70 -7.16 18.82
CA SER A 26 -16.89 -8.26 18.30
C SER A 26 -15.80 -7.83 17.32
N VAL A 27 -14.59 -7.65 17.85
CA VAL A 27 -13.35 -7.59 17.07
C VAL A 27 -13.34 -8.81 16.14
N GLN A 28 -13.77 -8.63 14.89
CA GLN A 28 -13.52 -9.62 13.86
C GLN A 28 -12.02 -9.61 13.64
N ARG A 29 -11.42 -10.77 13.91
CA ARG A 29 -10.01 -11.10 13.72
C ARG A 29 -9.52 -10.63 12.35
N THR A 30 -8.92 -9.46 12.32
CA THR A 30 -7.90 -9.09 11.35
C THR A 30 -6.55 -9.45 11.97
N PRO A 31 -5.69 -10.25 11.29
CA PRO A 31 -4.32 -10.40 11.72
C PRO A 31 -3.71 -9.01 11.92
N ALA A 32 -3.12 -8.81 13.08
CA ALA A 32 -2.44 -7.59 13.50
C ALA A 32 -1.15 -7.32 12.71
N ASN A 33 -1.18 -7.41 11.39
CA ASN A 33 0.02 -7.48 10.58
C ASN A 33 0.08 -6.34 9.56
N PHE A 34 -0.22 -5.11 9.99
CA PHE A 34 -0.03 -3.90 9.20
C PHE A 34 0.14 -2.63 10.05
N GLY A 35 1.03 -1.75 9.59
CA GLY A 35 0.72 -0.32 9.50
C GLY A 35 -0.25 -0.16 8.33
N SER A 36 -1.48 0.26 8.64
CA SER A 36 -2.59 0.66 7.76
C SER A 36 -2.79 -0.08 6.40
N ASP A 37 -3.97 -0.66 6.15
CA ASP A 37 -4.34 -1.19 4.81
C ASP A 37 -4.23 -0.11 3.70
N SER A 38 -4.35 1.17 4.08
CA SER A 38 -4.10 2.32 3.20
C SER A 38 -2.67 2.37 2.67
N CYS A 39 -1.67 2.01 3.49
CA CYS A 39 -0.27 1.98 3.06
C CYS A 39 -0.04 0.93 1.98
N ARG A 40 -0.62 -0.27 2.12
CA ARG A 40 -0.46 -1.35 1.14
C ARG A 40 -1.02 -0.97 -0.22
N GLU A 41 -2.26 -0.49 -0.26
CA GLU A 41 -2.89 -0.07 -1.52
C GLU A 41 -2.10 1.06 -2.19
N LEU A 42 -1.65 2.02 -1.38
CA LEU A 42 -0.82 3.12 -1.84
C LEU A 42 0.50 2.60 -2.43
N ILE A 43 1.22 1.73 -1.71
CA ILE A 43 2.47 1.11 -2.18
C ILE A 43 2.25 0.34 -3.48
N GLN A 44 1.17 -0.43 -3.61
CA GLN A 44 0.83 -1.15 -4.85
C GLN A 44 0.66 -0.18 -6.02
N ARG A 45 -0.10 0.91 -5.82
CA ARG A 45 -0.32 1.94 -6.85
C ARG A 45 0.98 2.64 -7.23
N LEU A 46 1.80 3.02 -6.25
CA LEU A 46 3.07 3.72 -6.49
C LEU A 46 4.12 2.84 -7.15
N SER A 47 4.13 1.56 -6.79
CA SER A 47 4.95 0.55 -7.46
C SER A 47 4.40 0.23 -8.86
N ASN A 48 3.21 0.74 -9.20
CA ASN A 48 2.46 0.44 -10.41
C ASN A 48 2.24 -1.07 -10.61
N VAL A 49 1.98 -1.76 -9.51
CA VAL A 49 1.70 -3.21 -9.47
C VAL A 49 0.20 -3.40 -9.54
N ASN A 50 -0.26 -4.06 -10.60
CA ASN A 50 -1.62 -4.57 -10.65
C ASN A 50 -1.58 -6.09 -10.71
N LEU A 51 -1.93 -6.72 -9.58
CA LEU A 51 -1.99 -8.17 -9.41
C LEU A 51 -3.05 -8.87 -10.29
N ASN A 52 -3.79 -8.13 -11.12
CA ASN A 52 -4.73 -8.69 -12.08
C ASN A 52 -4.37 -8.35 -13.54
N SER A 53 -3.26 -7.64 -13.77
CA SER A 53 -2.80 -7.21 -15.10
C SER A 53 -1.65 -8.09 -15.62
N PRO A 54 -1.26 -7.93 -16.90
CA PRO A 54 -0.07 -8.59 -17.44
C PRO A 54 1.18 -8.25 -16.64
N ALA A 55 2.04 -9.25 -16.45
CA ALA A 55 3.33 -9.14 -15.79
C ALA A 55 4.21 -8.05 -16.40
N ARG A 56 4.83 -7.22 -15.56
CA ARG A 56 5.66 -6.11 -16.00
C ARG A 56 7.05 -6.16 -15.38
N VAL A 57 8.06 -5.95 -16.22
CA VAL A 57 9.45 -5.82 -15.77
C VAL A 57 9.62 -4.55 -14.93
N MET A 58 10.17 -4.71 -13.73
CA MET A 58 10.28 -3.64 -12.75
C MET A 58 11.63 -2.95 -12.82
N ARG A 59 11.64 -1.61 -12.90
CA ARG A 59 12.86 -0.81 -12.99
C ARG A 59 13.39 -0.43 -11.61
N PRO A 60 14.72 -0.33 -11.42
CA PRO A 60 15.29 0.19 -10.19
C PRO A 60 15.26 1.73 -10.16
N ALA A 61 15.51 2.32 -8.98
CA ALA A 61 15.29 3.74 -8.70
C ALA A 61 16.10 4.75 -9.54
N PHE A 62 17.34 4.44 -9.89
CA PHE A 62 18.22 5.41 -10.52
C PHE A 62 18.88 4.85 -11.78
N GLY A 63 18.86 5.62 -12.88
CA GLY A 63 19.81 5.47 -14.00
C GLY A 63 19.55 4.35 -15.01
N PHE A 64 18.38 3.69 -14.99
CA PHE A 64 18.07 2.58 -15.91
C PHE A 64 16.78 2.83 -16.71
N THR A 65 16.90 2.87 -18.05
CA THR A 65 15.78 2.94 -18.99
C THR A 65 15.10 1.57 -19.16
N ASP A 66 13.96 1.53 -19.85
CA ASP A 66 13.34 0.26 -20.30
C ASP A 66 14.33 -0.60 -21.10
N GLU A 67 15.16 0.00 -21.94
CA GLU A 67 16.13 -0.76 -22.73
C GLU A 67 17.22 -1.38 -21.84
N ALA A 68 17.63 -0.69 -20.77
CA ALA A 68 18.59 -1.24 -19.81
C ALA A 68 17.96 -2.36 -18.96
N ALA A 69 16.69 -2.21 -18.59
CA ALA A 69 15.91 -3.27 -17.93
C ALA A 69 15.85 -4.54 -18.81
N ALA A 70 15.59 -4.39 -20.11
CA ALA A 70 15.61 -5.50 -21.08
C ALA A 70 16.98 -6.19 -21.25
N GLN A 71 18.06 -5.58 -20.76
CA GLN A 71 19.43 -6.13 -20.75
C GLN A 71 19.82 -6.78 -19.42
N GLY A 72 18.85 -7.08 -18.54
CA GLY A 72 19.07 -7.77 -17.27
C GLY A 72 19.41 -6.85 -16.08
N LYS A 73 19.19 -5.54 -16.23
CA LYS A 73 19.41 -4.53 -15.17
C LYS A 73 18.12 -4.12 -14.46
N HIS A 74 17.03 -4.87 -14.64
CA HIS A 74 15.76 -4.75 -13.92
C HIS A 74 15.85 -5.34 -12.50
N LEU A 75 14.80 -5.16 -11.69
CA LEU A 75 14.66 -5.83 -10.40
C LEU A 75 14.28 -7.29 -10.59
N GLN A 76 14.78 -8.18 -9.73
CA GLN A 76 14.40 -9.60 -9.76
C GLN A 76 13.96 -10.07 -8.38
N PHE A 77 13.01 -11.01 -8.37
CA PHE A 77 12.36 -11.50 -7.16
C PHE A 77 12.69 -12.97 -6.95
N GLY A 78 13.35 -13.31 -5.84
CA GLY A 78 13.58 -14.70 -5.46
C GLY A 78 12.57 -15.15 -4.42
N PHE A 79 12.48 -16.47 -4.22
CA PHE A 79 11.60 -17.07 -3.23
C PHE A 79 12.17 -18.37 -2.70
N GLU A 80 12.04 -18.55 -1.39
CA GLU A 80 12.22 -19.85 -0.74
C GLU A 80 11.02 -20.17 0.16
N SER A 81 10.65 -21.45 0.22
CA SER A 81 9.65 -21.96 1.16
C SER A 81 10.09 -23.29 1.74
N GLU A 82 10.15 -23.35 3.07
CA GLU A 82 10.59 -24.50 3.84
C GLU A 82 9.40 -25.26 4.43
N TYR A 83 9.43 -26.60 4.35
CA TYR A 83 8.39 -27.49 4.85
C TYR A 83 8.99 -28.51 5.80
N MET A 84 8.38 -28.67 6.97
CA MET A 84 8.77 -29.74 7.89
C MET A 84 8.47 -31.11 7.28
N LEU A 85 9.17 -32.15 7.72
CA LEU A 85 8.90 -33.53 7.28
C LEU A 85 7.46 -34.00 7.56
N SER A 86 6.77 -33.39 8.52
CA SER A 86 5.35 -33.63 8.79
C SER A 86 4.41 -33.05 7.73
N GLU A 87 4.91 -32.20 6.83
CA GLU A 87 4.14 -31.41 5.86
C GLU A 87 4.35 -31.88 4.41
N LEU A 88 4.97 -33.05 4.22
CA LEU A 88 5.34 -33.58 2.90
C LEU A 88 4.17 -34.07 2.03
N ASP A 89 2.98 -34.26 2.62
CA ASP A 89 1.85 -34.90 1.93
C ASP A 89 1.46 -34.19 0.63
N GLY A 90 1.47 -32.86 0.62
CA GLY A 90 1.26 -32.09 -0.60
C GLY A 90 2.41 -32.27 -1.60
N ILE A 91 3.65 -32.24 -1.12
CA ILE A 91 4.87 -32.25 -1.95
C ILE A 91 4.99 -33.55 -2.74
N VAL A 92 4.72 -34.70 -2.10
CA VAL A 92 4.83 -36.04 -2.73
C VAL A 92 3.71 -36.35 -3.76
N THR A 93 2.81 -35.39 -4.00
CA THR A 93 1.83 -35.46 -5.10
C THR A 93 2.41 -35.01 -6.44
N VAL A 94 3.55 -34.31 -6.41
CA VAL A 94 4.25 -33.77 -7.58
C VAL A 94 5.68 -34.29 -7.66
N TYR A 95 6.35 -34.40 -6.51
CA TYR A 95 7.72 -34.86 -6.39
C TYR A 95 7.80 -36.33 -5.99
N GLY A 96 8.86 -36.98 -6.40
CA GLY A 96 9.21 -38.35 -6.00
C GLY A 96 10.71 -38.61 -6.16
N PRO A 97 11.18 -39.78 -5.74
CA PRO A 97 12.59 -40.09 -5.78
C PRO A 97 13.10 -40.20 -7.22
N LYS A 98 14.39 -39.87 -7.44
CA LYS A 98 15.08 -40.17 -8.70
C LYS A 98 14.97 -41.67 -9.01
N ALA A 99 14.94 -42.02 -10.30
CA ALA A 99 14.80 -43.41 -10.73
C ALA A 99 15.87 -44.37 -10.16
N GLU A 100 17.06 -43.84 -9.82
CA GLU A 100 18.16 -44.59 -9.20
C GLU A 100 17.84 -45.15 -7.81
N PHE A 101 16.82 -44.62 -7.11
CA PHE A 101 16.33 -45.16 -5.85
C PHE A 101 15.37 -46.36 -6.03
N GLY A 102 15.19 -46.84 -7.27
CA GLY A 102 14.52 -48.12 -7.55
C GLY A 102 12.99 -48.09 -7.55
N ILE A 103 12.37 -46.91 -7.51
CA ILE A 103 10.91 -46.74 -7.62
C ILE A 103 10.61 -46.02 -8.93
N SER A 104 9.79 -46.62 -9.79
CA SER A 104 9.35 -45.95 -11.03
C SER A 104 8.32 -44.86 -10.73
N GLU A 105 8.18 -43.88 -11.63
CA GLU A 105 7.16 -42.83 -11.49
C GLU A 105 5.74 -43.42 -11.34
N ALA A 106 5.43 -44.45 -12.13
CA ALA A 106 4.14 -45.12 -12.08
C ALA A 106 3.91 -45.81 -10.72
N ASP A 107 4.93 -46.50 -10.20
CA ASP A 107 4.84 -47.17 -8.90
C ASP A 107 4.70 -46.15 -7.76
N TRP A 108 5.46 -45.06 -7.83
CA TRP A 108 5.36 -43.94 -6.88
C TRP A 108 3.93 -43.41 -6.83
N PHE A 109 3.34 -43.08 -7.98
CA PHE A 109 1.99 -42.52 -8.04
C PHE A 109 0.87 -43.53 -7.79
N ASN A 110 1.16 -44.83 -7.74
CA ASN A 110 0.21 -45.87 -7.31
C ASN A 110 0.17 -46.03 -5.78
N MET A 111 1.22 -45.64 -5.05
CA MET A 111 1.22 -45.67 -3.57
C MET A 111 0.25 -44.62 -3.00
N PRO A 112 -0.42 -44.87 -1.86
CA PRO A 112 -1.11 -43.84 -1.10
C PRO A 112 -0.17 -42.69 -0.70
N VAL A 113 -0.66 -41.45 -0.66
CA VAL A 113 0.14 -40.25 -0.30
C VAL A 113 0.84 -40.41 1.06
N ALA A 114 0.13 -40.94 2.06
CA ALA A 114 0.70 -41.18 3.39
C ALA A 114 1.91 -42.15 3.36
N GLU A 115 1.86 -43.18 2.50
CA GLU A 115 2.97 -44.12 2.33
C GLU A 115 4.15 -43.47 1.61
N ARG A 116 3.89 -42.60 0.62
CA ARG A 116 4.96 -41.81 -0.04
C ARG A 116 5.65 -40.88 0.93
N SER A 117 4.89 -40.11 1.71
CA SER A 117 5.45 -39.22 2.73
C SER A 117 6.27 -39.98 3.75
N GLN A 118 5.79 -41.14 4.20
CA GLN A 118 6.54 -41.97 5.13
C GLN A 118 7.82 -42.52 4.50
N TRP A 119 7.77 -42.96 3.24
CA TRP A 119 8.94 -43.43 2.52
C TRP A 119 10.02 -42.34 2.43
N VAL A 120 9.65 -41.09 2.12
CA VAL A 120 10.61 -39.97 2.10
C VAL A 120 11.25 -39.75 3.47
N ARG A 121 10.47 -39.80 4.55
CA ARG A 121 11.01 -39.67 5.93
C ARG A 121 12.01 -40.76 6.25
N ASP A 122 11.71 -41.99 5.85
CA ASP A 122 12.55 -43.16 6.13
C ASP A 122 13.88 -43.11 5.35
N HIS A 123 13.90 -42.45 4.19
CA HIS A 123 15.07 -42.37 3.28
C HIS A 123 15.70 -40.97 3.22
N ILE A 124 15.38 -40.07 4.14
CA ILE A 124 15.76 -38.64 4.04
C ILE A 124 17.28 -38.43 3.90
N LYS A 125 18.09 -39.24 4.59
CA LYS A 125 19.57 -39.14 4.55
C LYS A 125 20.16 -39.58 3.21
N ASP A 126 19.52 -40.56 2.57
CA ASP A 126 19.98 -41.08 1.28
C ASP A 126 19.52 -40.16 0.15
N LEU A 127 18.33 -39.57 0.29
CA LEU A 127 17.82 -38.55 -0.62
C LEU A 127 18.63 -37.26 -0.54
N PHE A 128 19.13 -36.89 0.64
CA PHE A 128 19.86 -35.63 0.85
C PHE A 128 21.17 -35.88 1.61
N PRO A 129 22.20 -36.41 0.94
CA PRO A 129 23.47 -36.74 1.57
C PRO A 129 24.28 -35.51 2.00
N GLN A 130 24.00 -34.35 1.41
CA GLN A 130 24.57 -33.05 1.74
C GLN A 130 23.45 -32.05 1.97
N SER A 131 23.60 -31.20 2.99
CA SER A 131 22.64 -30.12 3.25
C SER A 131 22.82 -28.98 2.26
N ARG A 132 21.72 -28.27 1.98
CA ARG A 132 21.69 -27.09 1.09
C ARG A 132 22.15 -27.37 -0.35
N THR A 133 22.02 -28.60 -0.80
CA THR A 133 22.25 -29.02 -2.19
C THR A 133 21.02 -29.75 -2.73
N GLU A 134 20.82 -29.72 -4.05
CA GLU A 134 19.77 -30.48 -4.72
C GLU A 134 19.84 -31.96 -4.37
N GLY A 135 18.70 -32.52 -3.96
CA GLY A 135 18.61 -33.89 -3.47
C GLY A 135 18.17 -34.92 -4.50
N GLY A 136 17.73 -36.06 -3.97
CA GLY A 136 17.14 -37.18 -4.69
C GLY A 136 15.63 -37.04 -4.91
N LEU A 137 14.98 -36.03 -4.32
CA LEU A 137 13.57 -35.75 -4.51
C LEU A 137 13.42 -34.79 -5.71
N VAL A 138 12.86 -35.30 -6.80
CA VAL A 138 12.75 -34.61 -8.09
C VAL A 138 11.32 -34.49 -8.57
N ARG A 139 11.07 -33.49 -9.40
CA ARG A 139 9.76 -33.24 -9.98
C ARG A 139 9.43 -34.33 -11.01
N LEU A 140 8.49 -35.21 -10.66
CA LEU A 140 8.04 -36.28 -11.55
C LEU A 140 6.84 -35.83 -12.39
N LYS A 141 5.90 -35.10 -11.77
CA LYS A 141 4.73 -34.58 -12.47
C LYS A 141 4.98 -33.17 -13.01
N ARG A 142 4.92 -33.02 -14.33
CA ARG A 142 4.97 -31.71 -15.01
C ARG A 142 3.56 -31.23 -15.33
N ASP A 143 3.29 -30.00 -14.92
CA ASP A 143 2.03 -29.29 -15.15
C ASP A 143 2.43 -27.89 -15.63
N ALA A 144 1.91 -27.50 -16.79
CA ALA A 144 2.20 -26.21 -17.40
C ALA A 144 1.87 -25.04 -16.44
N ASP A 145 0.89 -25.21 -15.56
CA ASP A 145 0.53 -24.19 -14.57
C ASP A 145 1.53 -24.04 -13.42
N MET A 146 2.45 -25.00 -13.26
CA MET A 146 3.45 -25.08 -12.19
C MET A 146 4.88 -25.16 -12.74
N ASP A 147 5.13 -24.77 -13.99
CA ASP A 147 6.45 -24.88 -14.62
C ASP A 147 7.56 -24.08 -13.90
N PHE A 148 7.20 -23.11 -13.07
CA PHE A 148 8.13 -22.37 -12.20
C PHE A 148 8.72 -23.19 -11.03
N LEU A 149 8.17 -24.38 -10.74
CA LEU A 149 8.69 -25.24 -9.68
C LEU A 149 10.06 -25.84 -10.07
N PRO A 150 11.01 -25.94 -9.11
CA PRO A 150 12.34 -26.47 -9.37
C PRO A 150 12.31 -27.95 -9.77
N ASP A 151 13.32 -28.39 -10.51
CA ASP A 151 13.43 -29.80 -10.90
C ASP A 151 13.77 -30.71 -9.70
N SER A 152 14.45 -30.18 -8.68
CA SER A 152 14.80 -30.89 -7.44
C SER A 152 14.62 -30.02 -6.21
N LEU A 153 14.29 -30.65 -5.08
CA LEU A 153 14.19 -29.97 -3.79
C LEU A 153 15.52 -30.02 -3.04
N ILE A 154 15.62 -29.19 -2.00
CA ILE A 154 16.78 -29.09 -1.10
C ILE A 154 16.35 -29.55 0.30
N PHE A 155 17.30 -30.06 1.08
CA PHE A 155 17.12 -30.31 2.50
C PHE A 155 18.14 -29.49 3.29
N ASP A 156 17.66 -28.68 4.23
CA ASP A 156 18.49 -27.73 4.94
C ASP A 156 19.11 -28.32 6.22
N ASP A 157 19.91 -27.50 6.91
CA ASP A 157 20.55 -27.85 8.18
C ASP A 157 19.57 -27.86 9.37
N THR A 158 18.34 -27.36 9.20
CA THR A 158 17.30 -27.36 10.23
C THR A 158 16.32 -28.53 10.12
N GLY A 159 16.43 -29.33 9.06
CA GLY A 159 15.64 -30.54 8.85
C GLY A 159 14.36 -30.33 8.03
N ASN A 160 14.31 -29.25 7.24
CA ASN A 160 13.20 -28.90 6.37
C ASN A 160 13.53 -29.23 4.91
N VAL A 161 12.49 -29.58 4.15
CA VAL A 161 12.55 -29.69 2.70
C VAL A 161 12.16 -28.34 2.10
N GLU A 162 12.96 -27.82 1.17
CA GLU A 162 12.83 -26.47 0.65
C GLU A 162 12.53 -26.45 -0.84
N PHE A 163 11.60 -25.57 -1.22
CA PHE A 163 11.51 -25.04 -2.56
C PHE A 163 12.37 -23.79 -2.65
N VAL A 164 13.39 -23.81 -3.50
CA VAL A 164 14.14 -22.62 -3.89
C VAL A 164 13.83 -22.36 -5.35
N LEU A 165 13.14 -21.26 -5.64
CA LEU A 165 12.68 -20.94 -6.99
C LEU A 165 13.72 -20.13 -7.74
N ASP A 166 13.75 -20.32 -9.07
CA ASP A 166 14.44 -19.40 -9.96
C ASP A 166 13.91 -17.96 -9.82
N PRO A 167 14.75 -16.94 -10.05
CA PRO A 167 14.33 -15.56 -9.90
C PRO A 167 13.28 -15.19 -10.95
N PHE A 168 12.24 -14.50 -10.51
CA PHE A 168 11.22 -13.91 -11.35
C PHE A 168 11.63 -12.50 -11.76
N ASP A 169 11.29 -12.11 -12.99
CA ASP A 169 11.59 -10.78 -13.53
C ASP A 169 10.49 -9.75 -13.20
N THR A 170 9.35 -10.22 -12.71
CA THR A 170 8.16 -9.40 -12.41
C THR A 170 7.56 -9.78 -11.05
N PHE A 171 6.94 -8.81 -10.37
CA PHE A 171 6.30 -9.05 -9.09
C PHE A 171 4.98 -9.83 -9.25
N GLU A 172 4.25 -9.60 -10.34
CA GLU A 172 2.99 -10.29 -10.63
C GLU A 172 3.21 -11.79 -10.86
N GLU A 173 4.22 -12.18 -11.65
CA GLU A 173 4.56 -13.60 -11.85
C GLU A 173 5.00 -14.25 -10.55
N TRP A 174 5.85 -13.57 -9.77
CA TRP A 174 6.25 -14.02 -8.44
C TRP A 174 4.99 -14.27 -7.59
N TYR A 175 4.12 -13.26 -7.44
CA TYR A 175 2.94 -13.33 -6.58
C TYR A 175 1.99 -14.46 -7.00
N HIS A 176 1.66 -14.57 -8.29
CA HIS A 176 0.78 -15.61 -8.80
C HIS A 176 1.39 -17.01 -8.67
N SER A 177 2.69 -17.16 -8.92
CA SER A 177 3.38 -18.43 -8.77
C SER A 177 3.38 -18.89 -7.32
N ILE A 178 3.64 -17.98 -6.37
CA ILE A 178 3.62 -18.34 -4.95
C ILE A 178 2.18 -18.65 -4.47
N GLN A 179 1.17 -17.92 -4.95
CA GLN A 179 -0.23 -18.28 -4.67
C GLN A 179 -0.59 -19.69 -5.16
N LYS A 180 -0.14 -20.07 -6.36
CA LYS A 180 -0.34 -21.42 -6.90
C LYS A 180 0.41 -22.48 -6.09
N LEU A 181 1.65 -22.19 -5.69
CA LEU A 181 2.46 -23.03 -4.82
C LEU A 181 1.73 -23.28 -3.49
N ASN A 182 1.32 -22.21 -2.80
CA ASN A 182 0.65 -22.30 -1.50
C ASN A 182 -0.71 -22.99 -1.57
N ARG A 183 -1.47 -22.78 -2.65
CA ARG A 183 -2.74 -23.49 -2.87
C ARG A 183 -2.54 -25.00 -3.04
N THR A 184 -1.40 -25.41 -3.61
CA THR A 184 -1.10 -26.81 -3.91
C THR A 184 -0.48 -27.54 -2.71
N PHE A 185 0.47 -26.90 -2.02
CA PHE A 185 1.30 -27.55 -1.00
C PHE A 185 1.02 -27.05 0.43
N GLY A 186 0.18 -26.02 0.59
CA GLY A 186 0.05 -25.27 1.85
C GLY A 186 1.16 -24.23 2.00
N GLU A 187 1.00 -23.32 2.96
CA GLU A 187 2.01 -22.29 3.26
C GLU A 187 3.14 -22.89 4.12
N GLY A 188 4.35 -22.96 3.55
CA GLY A 188 5.57 -23.26 4.29
C GLY A 188 6.11 -22.06 5.07
N SER A 189 7.27 -22.20 5.69
CA SER A 189 8.03 -21.05 6.18
C SER A 189 8.63 -20.32 4.98
N GLN A 190 8.09 -19.15 4.65
CA GLN A 190 8.37 -18.48 3.38
C GLN A 190 9.28 -17.28 3.57
N GLN A 191 10.10 -17.04 2.56
CA GLN A 191 10.95 -15.87 2.47
C GLN A 191 11.06 -15.44 1.02
N ALA A 192 11.25 -14.14 0.81
CA ALA A 192 11.36 -13.56 -0.52
C ALA A 192 12.61 -12.70 -0.61
N THR A 193 13.18 -12.60 -1.80
CA THR A 193 14.27 -11.64 -2.04
C THR A 193 13.87 -10.68 -3.15
N ILE A 194 14.36 -9.45 -3.06
CA ILE A 194 14.39 -8.50 -4.16
C ILE A 194 15.84 -8.13 -4.42
N SER A 195 16.25 -8.17 -5.68
CA SER A 195 17.61 -7.85 -6.08
C SER A 195 17.65 -6.72 -7.09
N THR A 196 18.66 -5.86 -6.97
CA THR A 196 18.83 -4.67 -7.81
C THR A 196 20.31 -4.46 -8.18
N PRO A 197 20.64 -3.81 -9.31
CA PRO A 197 22.01 -3.42 -9.61
C PRO A 197 22.63 -2.54 -8.51
N PRO A 198 23.90 -2.76 -8.12
CA PRO A 198 24.55 -1.98 -7.06
C PRO A 198 24.64 -0.48 -7.38
N ASP A 199 24.91 -0.13 -8.64
CA ASP A 199 24.96 1.27 -9.08
C ASP A 199 23.64 2.00 -8.82
N SER A 200 22.51 1.31 -9.06
CA SER A 200 21.21 1.87 -8.71
C SER A 200 21.03 1.96 -7.20
N PHE A 201 21.24 0.87 -6.46
CA PHE A 201 20.99 0.87 -5.01
C PHE A 201 21.77 1.95 -4.24
N PHE A 202 23.02 2.18 -4.64
CA PHE A 202 23.93 3.12 -3.98
C PHE A 202 24.06 4.46 -4.71
N GLY A 203 23.34 4.67 -5.82
CA GLY A 203 23.42 5.90 -6.62
C GLY A 203 24.81 6.13 -7.26
N ARG A 204 25.61 5.07 -7.46
CA ARG A 204 26.97 5.18 -7.99
C ARG A 204 26.96 5.28 -9.50
N ASN A 205 27.88 6.09 -10.03
CA ASN A 205 28.06 6.27 -11.48
C ASN A 205 26.80 6.80 -12.20
N ILE A 206 25.93 7.51 -11.47
CA ILE A 206 24.70 8.09 -12.01
C ILE A 206 24.80 9.61 -11.92
N GLU A 207 24.66 10.28 -13.06
CA GLU A 207 24.76 11.74 -13.15
C GLU A 207 23.67 12.42 -12.31
N GLY A 208 24.04 13.43 -11.53
CA GLY A 208 23.11 14.21 -10.70
C GLY A 208 22.69 13.54 -9.39
N VAL A 209 23.17 12.33 -9.08
CA VAL A 209 22.90 11.64 -7.81
C VAL A 209 24.11 11.79 -6.88
N ASP A 210 23.89 12.15 -5.61
CA ASP A 210 24.93 12.15 -4.56
C ASP A 210 24.98 10.77 -3.88
N PRO A 211 26.01 9.94 -4.12
CA PRO A 211 26.10 8.60 -3.54
C PRO A 211 26.23 8.61 -2.02
N SER A 212 26.82 9.66 -1.43
CA SER A 212 26.98 9.78 0.02
C SER A 212 25.63 9.98 0.70
N LYS A 213 24.79 10.84 0.10
CA LYS A 213 23.42 11.05 0.55
C LYS A 213 22.58 9.77 0.41
N VAL A 214 22.65 9.08 -0.73
CA VAL A 214 21.93 7.81 -0.93
C VAL A 214 22.34 6.78 0.12
N LEU A 215 23.63 6.68 0.45
CA LEU A 215 24.12 5.79 1.50
C LEU A 215 23.53 6.15 2.88
N ASP A 216 23.52 7.42 3.25
CA ASP A 216 22.90 7.89 4.50
C ASP A 216 21.41 7.54 4.55
N GLU A 217 20.70 7.69 3.43
CA GLU A 217 19.30 7.29 3.29
C GLU A 217 19.10 5.77 3.46
N LYS A 218 19.98 4.93 2.89
CA LYS A 218 19.93 3.46 3.08
C LYS A 218 20.19 3.07 4.54
N ILE A 219 21.14 3.73 5.20
CA ILE A 219 21.41 3.50 6.63
C ILE A 219 20.16 3.84 7.46
N GLY A 220 19.56 5.01 7.22
CA GLY A 220 18.33 5.40 7.90
C GLY A 220 17.15 4.46 7.63
N PHE A 221 17.00 3.99 6.39
CA PHE A 221 16.00 2.99 6.01
C PHE A 221 16.12 1.71 6.85
N PHE A 222 17.32 1.13 6.94
CA PHE A 222 17.51 -0.10 7.72
C PHE A 222 17.37 0.12 9.23
N ASN A 223 17.85 1.26 9.75
CA ASN A 223 17.64 1.60 11.17
C ASN A 223 16.15 1.64 11.51
N TYR A 224 15.37 2.37 10.69
CA TYR A 224 13.94 2.54 10.89
C TYR A 224 13.18 1.21 10.84
N TYR A 225 13.31 0.46 9.75
CA TYR A 225 12.53 -0.78 9.57
C TYR A 225 12.96 -1.92 10.48
N SER A 226 14.22 -1.95 10.94
CA SER A 226 14.66 -2.95 11.91
C SER A 226 13.91 -2.84 13.24
N ASP A 227 13.63 -1.62 13.71
CA ASP A 227 12.84 -1.37 14.92
C ASP A 227 11.35 -1.50 14.65
N TYR A 228 10.88 -0.95 13.53
CA TYR A 228 9.45 -0.94 13.22
C TYR A 228 8.88 -2.35 13.07
N ASP A 229 9.57 -3.23 12.34
CA ASP A 229 9.12 -4.61 12.14
C ASP A 229 9.09 -5.40 13.47
N ILE A 230 10.02 -5.12 14.38
CA ILE A 230 10.03 -5.73 15.74
C ILE A 230 8.84 -5.23 16.56
N LEU A 231 8.53 -3.94 16.52
CA LEU A 231 7.38 -3.37 17.22
C LEU A 231 6.05 -3.92 16.68
N GLN A 232 5.91 -4.04 15.36
CA GLN A 232 4.74 -4.69 14.75
C GLN A 232 4.58 -6.15 15.21
N LYS A 233 5.67 -6.93 15.24
CA LYS A 233 5.67 -8.30 15.77
C LYS A 233 5.20 -8.37 17.21
N LEU A 234 5.67 -7.46 18.06
CA LEU A 234 5.27 -7.37 19.47
C LEU A 234 3.79 -6.99 19.60
N SER A 235 3.30 -6.03 18.80
CA SER A 235 1.89 -5.66 18.77
C SER A 235 0.99 -6.82 18.35
N ALA A 236 1.41 -7.63 17.37
CA ALA A 236 0.71 -8.85 16.99
C ALA A 236 0.78 -9.94 18.07
N ALA A 237 1.94 -10.06 18.74
CA ALA A 237 2.11 -10.98 19.85
C ALA A 237 1.22 -10.65 21.04
N ALA A 238 0.95 -9.37 21.31
CA ALA A 238 0.09 -8.92 22.39
C ALA A 238 -1.34 -9.47 22.19
N ARG A 239 -1.88 -9.36 20.97
CA ARG A 239 -3.20 -9.94 20.64
C ARG A 239 -3.22 -11.45 20.81
N ARG A 240 -2.18 -12.16 20.37
CA ARG A 240 -2.06 -13.63 20.57
C ARG A 240 -2.01 -14.01 22.06
N TYR A 241 -1.40 -13.17 22.88
CA TYR A 241 -1.29 -13.40 24.32
C TYR A 241 -2.62 -13.15 25.03
N GLU A 242 -3.35 -12.11 24.62
CA GLU A 242 -4.72 -11.85 25.07
C GLU A 242 -5.66 -13.02 24.72
N GLU A 243 -5.51 -13.61 23.54
CA GLU A 243 -6.28 -14.78 23.11
C GLU A 243 -5.91 -16.06 23.88
N ASP A 244 -4.62 -16.26 24.18
CA ASP A 244 -4.13 -17.45 24.88
C ASP A 244 -2.83 -17.15 25.66
N PRO A 245 -2.93 -16.82 26.96
CA PRO A 245 -1.78 -16.48 27.78
C PRO A 245 -0.90 -17.69 28.13
N THR A 246 -1.34 -18.91 27.80
CA THR A 246 -0.56 -20.14 28.03
C THR A 246 0.47 -20.39 26.94
N LYS A 247 0.49 -19.58 25.87
CA LYS A 247 1.41 -19.71 24.75
C LYS A 247 2.57 -18.73 24.85
N ARG A 248 3.72 -19.19 24.37
CA ARG A 248 4.89 -18.34 24.10
C ARG A 248 4.66 -17.52 22.83
N VAL A 249 4.46 -16.22 22.98
CA VAL A 249 4.04 -15.33 21.90
C VAL A 249 5.17 -14.57 21.20
N THR A 250 6.37 -14.51 21.81
CA THR A 250 7.55 -13.75 21.33
C THR A 250 8.82 -14.61 21.32
N ARG A 251 8.70 -15.88 20.89
CA ARG A 251 9.82 -16.85 20.80
C ARG A 251 11.04 -16.35 20.04
N ASN A 252 10.88 -15.38 19.13
CA ASN A 252 11.98 -14.76 18.41
C ASN A 252 12.97 -14.04 19.34
N PHE A 253 12.53 -13.53 20.50
CA PHE A 253 13.41 -12.94 21.51
C PHE A 253 14.26 -13.98 22.26
N GLU A 254 13.84 -15.25 22.28
CA GLU A 254 14.64 -16.36 22.80
C GLU A 254 15.68 -16.86 21.78
N HIS A 255 15.66 -16.32 20.55
CA HIS A 255 16.58 -16.71 19.50
C HIS A 255 17.76 -15.73 19.45
N PRO A 256 19.01 -16.22 19.37
CA PRO A 256 20.20 -15.34 19.31
C PRO A 256 20.19 -14.39 18.10
N PHE A 257 19.48 -14.78 17.04
CA PHE A 257 19.50 -14.04 15.79
C PHE A 257 18.19 -13.34 15.43
N LEU A 258 17.04 -13.88 15.87
CA LEU A 258 15.71 -13.37 15.47
C LEU A 258 15.15 -12.30 16.43
N GLY A 259 15.94 -11.95 17.45
CA GLY A 259 15.66 -10.86 18.39
C GLY A 259 15.86 -9.48 17.76
N PRO A 260 15.84 -8.41 18.58
CA PRO A 260 16.02 -7.04 18.11
C PRO A 260 17.41 -6.80 17.50
N MET A 261 17.51 -5.75 16.68
CA MET A 261 18.77 -5.25 16.14
C MET A 261 19.59 -4.63 17.29
N THR A 262 20.70 -5.28 17.68
CA THR A 262 21.59 -4.75 18.72
C THR A 262 22.60 -3.76 18.13
N SER A 263 23.16 -2.89 18.97
CA SER A 263 24.23 -1.96 18.61
C SER A 263 25.35 -2.63 17.81
N LYS A 264 25.82 -3.80 18.24
CA LYS A 264 26.87 -4.55 17.53
C LYS A 264 26.44 -5.02 16.13
N LYS A 265 25.22 -5.53 15.98
CA LYS A 265 24.71 -5.99 14.68
C LYS A 265 24.54 -4.81 13.71
N GLN A 266 24.09 -3.67 14.23
CA GLN A 266 23.91 -2.44 13.46
C GLN A 266 25.25 -1.85 13.00
N GLU A 267 26.28 -1.84 13.85
CA GLU A 267 27.65 -1.45 13.45
C GLU A 267 28.17 -2.29 12.29
N ILE A 268 27.95 -3.61 12.33
CA ILE A 268 28.36 -4.53 11.27
C ILE A 268 27.60 -4.22 9.98
N LEU A 269 26.27 -4.05 10.04
CA LEU A 269 25.44 -3.67 8.89
C LEU A 269 25.92 -2.35 8.28
N HIS A 270 26.17 -1.32 9.10
CA HIS A 270 26.62 -0.02 8.62
C HIS A 270 28.01 -0.09 7.98
N SER A 271 28.93 -0.85 8.57
CA SER A 271 30.23 -1.13 7.97
C SER A 271 30.06 -1.77 6.60
N MET A 272 29.18 -2.77 6.50
CA MET A 272 28.89 -3.48 5.25
C MET A 272 28.37 -2.55 4.16
N LEU A 273 27.35 -1.75 4.48
CA LEU A 273 26.76 -0.78 3.56
C LEU A 273 27.79 0.24 3.08
N ARG A 274 28.63 0.77 3.98
CA ARG A 274 29.67 1.75 3.63
C ARG A 274 30.73 1.19 2.68
N GLY A 275 31.30 0.03 2.99
CA GLY A 275 32.31 -0.57 2.10
C GLY A 275 31.69 -1.00 0.76
N ASN A 276 30.50 -1.60 0.78
CA ASN A 276 29.83 -1.96 -0.46
C ASN A 276 29.55 -0.72 -1.29
N ALA A 277 29.09 0.40 -0.71
CA ALA A 277 28.83 1.67 -1.38
C ALA A 277 30.03 2.29 -2.11
N ILE A 278 31.27 1.89 -1.79
CA ILE A 278 32.48 2.33 -2.51
C ILE A 278 33.10 1.22 -3.36
N GLY A 279 32.47 0.05 -3.43
CA GLY A 279 32.94 -1.10 -4.20
C GLY A 279 34.03 -1.89 -3.48
N GLU A 280 34.14 -1.74 -2.16
CA GLU A 280 35.04 -2.55 -1.34
C GLU A 280 34.60 -4.01 -1.38
N LYS A 281 35.56 -4.90 -1.57
CA LYS A 281 35.33 -6.34 -1.59
C LYS A 281 35.46 -6.89 -0.19
N TYR A 282 34.45 -7.61 0.27
CA TYR A 282 34.54 -8.32 1.54
C TYR A 282 35.19 -9.69 1.33
N GLU A 283 36.12 -10.02 2.23
CA GLU A 283 36.77 -11.33 2.29
C GLU A 283 35.73 -12.45 2.36
N ALA A 284 36.00 -13.58 1.68
CA ALA A 284 35.08 -14.72 1.61
C ALA A 284 34.66 -15.21 3.00
N ASP A 285 35.60 -15.24 3.96
CA ASP A 285 35.32 -15.59 5.36
C ASP A 285 34.31 -14.66 6.00
N ARG A 286 34.36 -13.35 5.70
CA ARG A 286 33.44 -12.36 6.26
C ARG A 286 32.04 -12.54 5.67
N LEU A 287 31.93 -12.81 4.37
CA LEU A 287 30.66 -13.14 3.71
C LEU A 287 30.09 -14.46 4.21
N GLN A 288 30.93 -15.48 4.42
CA GLN A 288 30.52 -16.76 4.98
C GLN A 288 29.99 -16.62 6.41
N ARG A 289 30.55 -15.71 7.23
CA ARG A 289 30.03 -15.41 8.59
C ARG A 289 28.66 -14.73 8.58
N ILE A 290 28.37 -13.91 7.55
CA ILE A 290 27.03 -13.32 7.34
C ILE A 290 26.06 -14.42 6.87
N ALA A 291 26.47 -15.25 5.90
CA ALA A 291 25.71 -16.39 5.40
C ALA A 291 25.47 -17.46 6.50
N GLY A 292 26.39 -17.55 7.47
CA GLY A 292 26.32 -18.39 8.63
C GLY A 292 25.60 -17.74 9.83
N TRP A 293 25.86 -18.30 11.01
CA TRP A 293 25.17 -17.97 12.25
C TRP A 293 25.95 -16.95 13.09
N GLU A 294 27.17 -16.56 12.72
CA GLU A 294 28.05 -15.82 13.63
C GLU A 294 27.72 -14.32 13.81
N ASN A 295 27.23 -13.63 12.77
CA ASN A 295 27.12 -12.16 12.78
C ASN A 295 25.91 -11.62 12.03
N SER A 296 24.80 -12.35 12.08
CA SER A 296 23.76 -12.14 11.10
C SER A 296 22.70 -11.13 11.58
N PHE A 297 22.95 -9.86 11.27
CA PHE A 297 21.91 -8.83 11.13
C PHE A 297 20.84 -9.23 10.08
N LYS A 298 21.07 -10.31 9.31
CA LYS A 298 20.09 -10.88 8.36
C LYS A 298 18.90 -11.56 9.03
N TYR A 299 18.93 -11.77 10.34
CA TYR A 299 17.83 -12.38 11.08
C TYR A 299 17.05 -11.36 11.92
N THR A 300 17.44 -10.08 11.91
CA THR A 300 16.80 -9.05 12.72
C THR A 300 15.82 -8.22 11.88
N GLY A 301 14.57 -8.10 12.33
CA GLY A 301 13.52 -7.39 11.60
C GLY A 301 12.87 -8.21 10.48
N GLY A 302 12.09 -7.55 9.64
CA GLY A 302 11.36 -8.18 8.53
C GLY A 302 12.02 -8.02 7.17
N THR A 303 12.86 -7.01 7.00
CA THR A 303 13.61 -6.71 5.77
C THR A 303 15.10 -6.58 6.07
N VAL A 304 15.96 -7.32 5.36
CA VAL A 304 17.40 -7.40 5.64
C VAL A 304 18.28 -7.32 4.41
N TYR A 305 19.52 -6.86 4.57
CA TYR A 305 20.52 -6.80 3.52
C TYR A 305 21.30 -8.12 3.40
N ARG A 306 21.46 -8.68 2.20
CA ARG A 306 22.15 -9.96 1.93
C ARG A 306 23.34 -9.80 0.97
N PRO A 307 24.48 -9.25 1.45
CA PRO A 307 25.67 -9.12 0.60
C PRO A 307 26.32 -10.48 0.24
N ASP A 308 25.89 -11.58 0.85
CA ASP A 308 26.47 -12.92 0.72
C ASP A 308 25.92 -13.78 -0.43
N ILE A 309 24.73 -13.49 -1.00
CA ILE A 309 24.08 -14.37 -1.99
C ILE A 309 24.57 -14.11 -3.43
N LEU A 310 24.77 -12.85 -3.84
CA LEU A 310 25.25 -12.49 -5.20
C LEU A 310 26.46 -11.54 -5.19
N GLY A 311 26.98 -11.20 -4.01
CA GLY A 311 28.15 -10.37 -3.83
C GLY A 311 28.07 -9.03 -4.57
N GLU A 312 29.07 -8.78 -5.42
CA GLU A 312 29.22 -7.53 -6.17
C GLU A 312 28.27 -7.40 -7.37
N ARG A 313 27.56 -8.47 -7.76
CA ARG A 313 26.75 -8.46 -8.99
C ARG A 313 25.43 -7.74 -8.79
N ARG A 314 24.79 -7.95 -7.64
CA ARG A 314 23.48 -7.42 -7.29
C ARG A 314 23.41 -7.18 -5.79
N VAL A 315 22.76 -6.10 -5.40
CA VAL A 315 22.32 -5.89 -4.02
C VAL A 315 21.07 -6.71 -3.81
N ILE A 316 21.07 -7.57 -2.79
CA ILE A 316 19.90 -8.33 -2.38
C ILE A 316 19.36 -7.77 -1.08
N MET A 317 18.06 -7.55 -1.07
CA MET A 317 17.26 -7.44 0.13
C MET A 317 16.38 -8.67 0.27
N GLU A 318 16.26 -9.15 1.48
CA GLU A 318 15.50 -10.33 1.81
C GLU A 318 14.41 -9.98 2.82
N VAL A 319 13.24 -10.56 2.63
CA VAL A 319 12.06 -10.43 3.48
C VAL A 319 11.77 -11.81 4.06
N ARG A 320 11.97 -11.98 5.37
CA ARG A 320 11.94 -13.31 6.04
C ARG A 320 10.80 -13.50 7.03
N ASP A 321 10.16 -12.40 7.45
CA ASP A 321 9.38 -12.40 8.68
C ASP A 321 7.88 -12.59 8.45
N ALA A 322 7.55 -13.67 7.75
CA ALA A 322 6.20 -13.99 7.33
C ALA A 322 5.96 -15.51 7.35
N HIS A 323 6.34 -16.15 8.47
CA HIS A 323 6.17 -17.60 8.64
C HIS A 323 4.71 -18.00 8.42
N LYS A 324 4.47 -18.80 7.36
CA LYS A 324 3.14 -19.27 6.97
C LYS A 324 2.11 -18.14 6.88
N ASN A 325 2.54 -16.98 6.38
CA ASN A 325 1.69 -15.83 6.18
C ASN A 325 2.06 -15.13 4.87
N PHE A 326 1.65 -15.72 3.76
CA PHE A 326 1.92 -15.15 2.44
C PHE A 326 1.42 -13.69 2.27
N PRO A 327 0.24 -13.29 2.79
CA PRO A 327 -0.19 -11.89 2.73
C PRO A 327 0.80 -10.92 3.36
N LEU A 328 1.38 -11.25 4.51
CA LEU A 328 2.40 -10.44 5.17
C LEU A 328 3.72 -10.42 4.40
N LEU A 329 4.12 -11.56 3.81
CA LEU A 329 5.32 -11.64 2.99
C LEU A 329 5.20 -10.75 1.76
N ALA A 330 4.11 -10.90 1.01
CA ALA A 330 3.83 -10.16 -0.20
C ALA A 330 3.79 -8.66 0.08
N ASP A 331 3.23 -8.26 1.21
CA ASP A 331 3.20 -6.87 1.61
C ASP A 331 4.58 -6.27 1.92
N ARG A 332 5.37 -6.95 2.76
CA ARG A 332 6.71 -6.45 3.10
C ARG A 332 7.63 -6.45 1.88
N LEU A 333 7.39 -7.37 0.94
CA LEU A 333 8.04 -7.35 -0.36
C LEU A 333 7.58 -6.18 -1.22
N LEU A 334 6.29 -5.83 -1.23
CA LEU A 334 5.77 -4.62 -1.90
C LEU A 334 6.38 -3.34 -1.33
N ARG A 335 6.48 -3.22 0.00
CA ARG A 335 7.17 -2.11 0.65
C ARG A 335 8.63 -2.02 0.22
N SER A 336 9.34 -3.15 0.22
CA SER A 336 10.74 -3.21 -0.24
C SER A 336 10.87 -2.84 -1.72
N LEU A 337 9.96 -3.33 -2.56
CA LEU A 337 9.86 -3.02 -3.98
C LEU A 337 9.70 -1.51 -4.21
N TYR A 338 8.79 -0.86 -3.49
CA TYR A 338 8.62 0.60 -3.57
C TYR A 338 9.94 1.34 -3.36
N PHE A 339 10.68 1.06 -2.28
CA PHE A 339 11.96 1.74 -2.03
C PHE A 339 13.06 1.34 -3.03
N MET A 340 12.97 0.18 -3.67
CA MET A 340 13.88 -0.22 -4.75
C MET A 340 13.58 0.49 -6.07
N GLN A 341 12.32 0.86 -6.32
CA GLN A 341 11.88 1.56 -7.53
C GLN A 341 11.94 3.08 -7.41
N HIS A 342 11.81 3.63 -6.20
CA HIS A 342 11.64 5.06 -5.98
C HIS A 342 12.75 5.69 -5.14
N GLY A 343 13.67 4.86 -4.63
CA GLY A 343 14.74 5.29 -3.75
C GLY A 343 14.27 5.46 -2.30
N THR A 344 15.16 5.94 -1.45
CA THR A 344 14.95 6.08 0.01
C THR A 344 15.05 7.54 0.45
N GLY A 345 14.68 8.45 -0.45
CA GLY A 345 14.77 9.89 -0.28
C GLY A 345 14.24 10.36 1.08
N GLY A 346 15.05 11.10 1.84
CA GLY A 346 14.65 11.67 3.13
C GLY A 346 14.75 10.74 4.34
N MET A 347 15.19 9.49 4.16
CA MET A 347 15.50 8.60 5.28
C MET A 347 16.84 8.93 5.95
N ASP A 348 17.65 9.83 5.37
CA ASP A 348 18.95 10.25 5.90
C ASP A 348 18.87 10.83 7.32
N GLN A 349 17.77 11.51 7.67
CA GLN A 349 17.56 12.01 9.03
C GLN A 349 17.44 10.89 10.08
N LEU A 350 17.11 9.66 9.66
CA LEU A 350 16.97 8.49 10.52
C LEU A 350 18.27 7.70 10.67
N LYS A 351 19.36 8.13 10.00
CA LYS A 351 20.66 7.43 10.11
C LYS A 351 21.23 7.44 11.53
N GLY A 352 20.84 8.44 12.33
CA GLY A 352 21.32 8.67 13.69
C GLY A 352 20.43 8.11 14.79
N LEU A 353 19.38 7.33 14.47
CA LEU A 353 18.53 6.71 15.49
C LEU A 353 19.37 5.88 16.47
N LYS A 354 19.13 6.05 17.78
CA LYS A 354 19.86 5.37 18.85
C LYS A 354 19.73 3.87 18.74
N ASN A 355 20.83 3.15 18.92
CA ASN A 355 20.87 1.70 18.83
C ASN A 355 20.38 1.06 20.16
N PHE A 356 19.81 -0.15 20.09
CA PHE A 356 19.54 -0.94 21.29
C PHE A 356 20.85 -1.50 21.87
N ASP A 357 21.20 -1.14 23.11
CA ASP A 357 22.38 -1.64 23.80
C ASP A 357 21.97 -2.74 24.80
N PRO A 358 22.11 -4.03 24.42
CA PRO A 358 21.63 -5.12 25.27
C PRO A 358 22.33 -5.18 26.63
N PHE A 359 23.52 -4.59 26.80
CA PHE A 359 24.24 -4.60 28.06
C PHE A 359 23.76 -3.47 28.97
N ALA A 360 23.88 -2.22 28.50
CA ALA A 360 23.48 -1.06 29.29
C ALA A 360 21.97 -1.06 29.60
N ASP A 361 21.14 -1.54 28.67
CA ASP A 361 19.69 -1.59 28.87
C ASP A 361 19.28 -2.71 29.84
N PHE A 362 20.01 -3.82 29.89
CA PHE A 362 19.72 -4.92 30.82
C PHE A 362 20.09 -4.56 32.27
N GLU A 363 21.14 -3.76 32.46
CA GLU A 363 21.55 -3.24 33.77
C GLU A 363 20.49 -2.32 34.42
N LYS A 364 19.52 -1.82 33.65
CA LYS A 364 18.41 -1.01 34.16
C LYS A 364 17.39 -1.82 34.98
N PHE A 365 17.41 -3.15 34.91
CA PHE A 365 16.54 -3.99 35.74
C PHE A 365 17.09 -4.17 37.16
N PRO A 366 16.23 -4.38 38.17
CA PRO A 366 16.66 -4.86 39.48
C PRO A 366 17.45 -6.17 39.38
N ILE A 367 18.44 -6.37 40.27
CA ILE A 367 19.31 -7.55 40.26
C ILE A 367 18.49 -8.84 40.31
N GLU A 368 17.41 -8.88 41.10
CA GLU A 368 16.55 -10.06 41.19
C GLU A 368 15.89 -10.43 39.85
N VAL A 369 15.54 -9.43 39.02
CA VAL A 369 14.96 -9.66 37.70
C VAL A 369 16.05 -10.12 36.73
N GLN A 370 17.25 -9.52 36.80
CA GLN A 370 18.38 -9.93 35.96
C GLN A 370 18.75 -11.40 36.17
N GLU A 371 18.83 -11.83 37.43
CA GLU A 371 19.12 -13.21 37.81
C GLU A 371 18.10 -14.20 37.24
N GLU A 372 16.79 -13.93 37.42
CA GLU A 372 15.75 -14.83 36.92
C GLU A 372 15.65 -14.83 35.40
N LEU A 373 15.80 -13.68 34.73
CA LEU A 373 15.82 -13.65 33.26
C LEU A 373 16.98 -14.48 32.70
N THR A 374 18.16 -14.39 33.32
CA THR A 374 19.34 -15.19 32.96
C THR A 374 19.07 -16.68 33.14
N ARG A 375 18.36 -17.06 34.20
CA ARG A 375 18.01 -18.45 34.52
C ARG A 375 16.94 -19.02 33.57
N LEU A 376 15.87 -18.26 33.32
CA LEU A 376 14.73 -18.67 32.51
C LEU A 376 15.05 -18.70 31.01
N PHE A 377 15.90 -17.79 30.54
CA PHE A 377 16.27 -17.65 29.14
C PHE A 377 17.80 -17.79 28.95
N PRO A 378 18.36 -18.99 29.23
CA PRO A 378 19.79 -19.18 29.26
C PRO A 378 20.44 -18.97 27.89
N ASN A 379 21.74 -18.69 27.91
CA ASN A 379 22.58 -18.57 26.74
C ASN A 379 22.42 -19.79 25.80
N LYS A 380 22.30 -19.53 24.49
CA LYS A 380 22.05 -20.55 23.46
C LYS A 380 23.33 -21.16 22.84
N ALA A 381 24.49 -20.90 23.43
CA ALA A 381 25.75 -21.56 23.09
C ALA A 381 25.63 -23.08 23.30
N ASN A 382 25.89 -23.83 22.24
CA ASN A 382 25.91 -25.27 22.32
C ASN A 382 27.22 -25.70 23.03
N PRO A 383 27.15 -26.38 24.18
CA PRO A 383 28.32 -26.67 25.00
C PRO A 383 29.37 -27.55 24.31
N ASN A 384 29.05 -28.16 23.16
CA ASN A 384 29.96 -28.97 22.38
C ASN A 384 30.86 -28.17 21.42
N TYR A 385 30.68 -26.85 21.34
CA TYR A 385 31.53 -25.98 20.51
C TYR A 385 32.28 -24.96 21.36
N ASP A 386 33.50 -24.66 20.94
CA ASP A 386 34.27 -23.56 21.49
C ASP A 386 33.89 -22.27 20.74
N TYR A 387 33.45 -21.27 21.49
CA TYR A 387 33.00 -20.00 20.94
C TYR A 387 33.99 -18.92 21.35
N ASP A 388 34.33 -18.04 20.41
CA ASP A 388 34.96 -16.77 20.76
C ASP A 388 34.12 -16.03 21.83
N PRO A 389 34.75 -15.35 22.81
CA PRO A 389 34.04 -14.64 23.87
C PRO A 389 32.96 -13.66 23.38
N GLU A 390 33.19 -12.97 22.26
CA GLU A 390 32.22 -12.05 21.67
C GLU A 390 31.05 -12.80 21.03
N LEU A 391 31.32 -13.93 20.37
CA LEU A 391 30.29 -14.79 19.79
C LEU A 391 29.43 -15.43 20.90
N LYS A 392 30.05 -15.85 22.00
CA LYS A 392 29.32 -16.38 23.16
C LYS A 392 28.39 -15.34 23.77
N LYS A 393 28.80 -14.07 23.85
CA LYS A 393 27.94 -12.96 24.31
C LYS A 393 26.75 -12.71 23.39
N ALA A 394 26.91 -12.86 22.08
CA ALA A 394 25.80 -12.73 21.13
C ALA A 394 24.70 -13.79 21.33
N LEU A 395 25.00 -14.87 22.06
CA LEU A 395 24.08 -15.96 22.39
C LEU A 395 23.34 -15.76 23.73
N ASP A 396 23.59 -14.64 24.45
CA ASP A 396 22.90 -14.26 25.68
C ASP A 396 21.50 -13.68 25.40
N VAL A 397 20.55 -14.55 25.03
CA VAL A 397 19.21 -14.16 24.59
C VAL A 397 18.36 -13.49 25.67
N PHE A 398 18.65 -13.72 26.96
CA PHE A 398 17.97 -13.04 28.07
C PHE A 398 18.08 -11.51 27.98
N ARG A 399 19.16 -10.98 27.38
CA ARG A 399 19.33 -9.53 27.22
C ARG A 399 18.37 -8.92 26.21
N ASN A 400 17.81 -9.71 25.28
CA ASN A 400 16.81 -9.22 24.33
C ASN A 400 15.55 -8.71 25.03
N PHE A 401 15.23 -9.22 26.23
CA PHE A 401 14.10 -8.76 27.04
C PHE A 401 14.32 -7.35 27.63
N ALA A 402 15.53 -6.78 27.52
CA ALA A 402 15.80 -5.39 27.84
C ALA A 402 15.39 -4.40 26.73
N TYR A 403 14.95 -4.87 25.55
CA TYR A 403 14.57 -4.01 24.42
C TYR A 403 13.61 -2.87 24.80
N PRO A 404 12.58 -3.08 25.64
CA PRO A 404 11.72 -1.98 26.10
C PRO A 404 12.45 -0.88 26.88
N MET A 405 13.55 -1.21 27.56
CA MET A 405 14.31 -0.30 28.44
C MET A 405 15.25 0.65 27.70
N ARG A 406 15.39 0.50 26.37
CA ARG A 406 16.22 1.39 25.57
C ARG A 406 15.76 2.85 25.65
N ASP A 407 16.67 3.74 25.30
CA ASP A 407 16.35 5.15 25.14
C ASP A 407 15.69 5.40 23.78
N TRP A 408 14.46 5.90 23.81
CA TRP A 408 13.63 6.20 22.64
C TRP A 408 13.63 7.69 22.27
N SER A 409 14.36 8.55 22.99
CA SER A 409 14.30 10.01 22.82
C SER A 409 14.53 10.44 21.38
N ASP A 410 15.56 9.89 20.73
CA ASP A 410 15.99 10.29 19.39
C ASP A 410 14.99 9.84 18.32
N HIS A 411 14.30 8.71 18.56
CA HIS A 411 13.18 8.28 17.71
C HIS A 411 12.00 9.24 17.84
N LEU A 412 11.59 9.55 19.06
CA LEU A 412 10.45 10.44 19.29
C LEU A 412 10.72 11.86 18.77
N GLU A 413 11.95 12.35 18.90
CA GLU A 413 12.38 13.62 18.31
C GLU A 413 12.34 13.55 16.77
N ALA A 414 12.93 12.52 16.16
CA ALA A 414 12.93 12.35 14.72
C ALA A 414 11.51 12.24 14.13
N PHE A 415 10.56 11.66 14.87
CA PHE A 415 9.17 11.52 14.46
C PHE A 415 8.31 12.73 14.80
N GLY A 416 8.83 13.72 15.54
CA GLY A 416 8.02 14.83 16.04
C GLY A 416 6.94 14.40 17.02
N LYS A 417 7.16 13.30 17.75
CA LYS A 417 6.23 12.70 18.73
C LYS A 417 6.76 12.79 20.17
N THR A 418 7.49 13.86 20.50
CA THR A 418 8.06 14.04 21.85
C THR A 418 7.01 14.09 22.96
N GLU A 419 5.76 14.42 22.62
CA GLU A 419 4.62 14.46 23.54
C GLU A 419 4.29 13.09 24.17
N ILE A 420 4.64 11.97 23.52
CA ILE A 420 4.42 10.64 24.09
C ILE A 420 5.57 10.17 25.00
N SER A 421 6.61 10.98 25.21
CA SER A 421 7.78 10.58 26.03
C SER A 421 7.40 10.16 27.45
N ASP A 422 6.41 10.81 28.06
CA ASP A 422 5.93 10.45 29.39
C ASP A 422 5.18 9.11 29.38
N GLN A 423 4.39 8.85 28.34
CA GLN A 423 3.71 7.58 28.14
C GLN A 423 4.72 6.43 27.96
N VAL A 424 5.78 6.64 27.18
CA VAL A 424 6.87 5.66 27.01
C VAL A 424 7.50 5.33 28.36
N ARG A 425 7.87 6.35 29.15
CA ARG A 425 8.46 6.15 30.48
C ARG A 425 7.52 5.39 31.42
N GLN A 426 6.23 5.71 31.43
CA GLN A 426 5.23 4.99 32.22
C GLN A 426 5.11 3.52 31.78
N ALA A 427 5.13 3.24 30.47
CA ALA A 427 5.12 1.88 29.96
C ALA A 427 6.40 1.10 30.33
N GLN A 428 7.56 1.77 30.35
CA GLN A 428 8.81 1.17 30.81
C GLN A 428 8.76 0.84 32.31
N ASP A 429 8.23 1.73 33.13
CA ASP A 429 8.05 1.51 34.58
C ASP A 429 7.06 0.37 34.85
N ALA A 430 5.93 0.36 34.15
CA ALA A 430 4.95 -0.72 34.23
C ALA A 430 5.54 -2.08 33.81
N TYR A 431 6.35 -2.11 32.76
CA TYR A 431 7.05 -3.32 32.33
C TYR A 431 8.01 -3.83 33.41
N LYS A 432 8.84 -2.96 34.00
CA LYS A 432 9.76 -3.32 35.09
C LYS A 432 9.02 -3.88 36.30
N GLU A 433 7.95 -3.22 36.74
CA GLU A 433 7.15 -3.68 37.89
C GLU A 433 6.44 -5.00 37.59
N LYS A 434 5.96 -5.20 36.36
CA LYS A 434 5.35 -6.47 35.95
C LYS A 434 6.36 -7.62 36.01
N LEU A 435 7.57 -7.43 35.48
CA LEU A 435 8.64 -8.43 35.60
C LEU A 435 8.99 -8.74 37.05
N ARG A 436 9.07 -7.70 37.90
CA ARG A 436 9.34 -7.86 39.33
C ARG A 436 8.25 -8.68 40.03
N ALA A 437 6.98 -8.43 39.71
CA ALA A 437 5.86 -9.19 40.25
C ALA A 437 5.89 -10.66 39.80
N ILE A 438 6.18 -10.93 38.53
CA ILE A 438 6.33 -12.30 38.00
C ILE A 438 7.46 -13.03 38.73
N VAL A 439 8.62 -12.39 38.87
CA VAL A 439 9.77 -12.94 39.60
C VAL A 439 9.45 -13.20 41.08
N GLY A 440 8.72 -12.30 41.73
CA GLY A 440 8.26 -12.48 43.10
C GLY A 440 7.40 -13.73 43.26
N ARG A 441 6.41 -13.92 42.37
CA ARG A 441 5.53 -15.11 42.35
C ARG A 441 6.31 -16.38 42.05
N LEU A 442 7.28 -16.33 41.13
CA LEU A 442 8.14 -17.46 40.78
C LEU A 442 9.01 -17.89 41.96
N ARG A 443 9.65 -16.93 42.66
CA ARG A 443 10.47 -17.21 43.85
C ARG A 443 9.65 -17.70 45.03
N ALA A 444 8.40 -17.25 45.14
CA ALA A 444 7.42 -17.76 46.09
C ALA A 444 6.82 -19.12 45.70
N GLN A 445 7.20 -19.69 44.55
CA GLN A 445 6.70 -20.95 44.00
C GLN A 445 5.18 -20.95 43.71
N GLU A 446 4.60 -19.77 43.48
CA GLU A 446 3.18 -19.61 43.10
C GLU A 446 2.95 -19.92 41.61
N ILE A 447 3.99 -19.80 40.80
CA ILE A 447 4.02 -20.16 39.38
C ILE A 447 5.30 -20.93 39.08
N ASP A 448 5.29 -21.73 38.01
CA ASP A 448 6.48 -22.43 37.52
C ASP A 448 7.23 -21.65 36.43
N ASP A 449 8.38 -22.17 36.02
CA ASP A 449 9.23 -21.57 34.98
C ASP A 449 8.51 -21.40 33.63
N SER A 450 7.58 -22.30 33.30
CA SER A 450 6.83 -22.26 32.04
C SER A 450 5.84 -21.10 32.05
N VAL A 451 5.06 -20.97 33.13
CA VAL A 451 4.12 -19.87 33.33
C VAL A 451 4.86 -18.54 33.40
N ALA A 452 5.95 -18.46 34.17
CA ALA A 452 6.76 -17.24 34.24
C ALA A 452 7.32 -16.84 32.87
N SER A 453 7.82 -17.79 32.08
CA SER A 453 8.34 -17.51 30.74
C SER A 453 7.25 -16.96 29.81
N ASN A 454 6.04 -17.51 29.87
CA ASN A 454 4.90 -17.04 29.09
C ASN A 454 4.47 -15.64 29.52
N GLU A 455 4.35 -15.39 30.83
CA GLU A 455 3.95 -14.08 31.36
C GLU A 455 4.98 -12.98 31.04
N ILE A 456 6.28 -13.30 31.05
CA ILE A 456 7.36 -12.37 30.65
C ILE A 456 7.26 -12.02 29.17
N GLN A 457 6.98 -13.01 28.31
CA GLN A 457 6.76 -12.76 26.87
C GLN A 457 5.49 -11.94 26.61
N GLY A 458 4.43 -12.16 27.38
CA GLY A 458 3.23 -11.34 27.36
C GLY A 458 3.51 -9.90 27.76
N ALA A 459 4.23 -9.68 28.87
CA ALA A 459 4.66 -8.35 29.32
C ALA A 459 5.49 -7.61 28.25
N LEU A 460 6.38 -8.32 27.57
CA LEU A 460 7.19 -7.76 26.48
C LEU A 460 6.31 -7.33 25.29
N ALA A 461 5.30 -8.14 24.95
CA ALA A 461 4.39 -7.85 23.85
C ALA A 461 3.49 -6.63 24.16
N GLU A 462 2.96 -6.55 25.39
CA GLU A 462 2.11 -5.45 25.85
C GLU A 462 2.82 -4.08 25.81
N PHE A 463 4.14 -4.05 26.03
CA PHE A 463 4.94 -2.80 25.98
C PHE A 463 4.76 -2.05 24.66
N SER A 464 4.74 -2.76 23.52
CA SER A 464 4.65 -2.14 22.19
C SER A 464 3.38 -1.29 22.04
N ASN A 465 2.25 -1.80 22.52
CA ASN A 465 0.95 -1.12 22.43
C ASN A 465 0.81 -0.02 23.48
N SER A 466 1.20 -0.31 24.73
CA SER A 466 1.07 0.62 25.86
C SER A 466 1.97 1.85 25.75
N SER A 467 3.16 1.71 25.14
CA SER A 467 4.11 2.80 24.95
C SER A 467 3.72 3.80 23.87
N GLY A 468 2.83 3.43 22.94
CA GLY A 468 2.47 4.26 21.79
C GLY A 468 3.54 4.34 20.68
N ILE A 469 4.71 3.71 20.87
CA ILE A 469 5.85 3.81 19.95
C ILE A 469 5.52 3.15 18.60
N ALA A 470 4.91 1.96 18.60
CA ALA A 470 4.53 1.29 17.36
C ALA A 470 3.60 2.15 16.50
N LYS A 471 2.70 2.91 17.15
CA LYS A 471 1.85 3.89 16.48
C LYS A 471 2.65 5.10 15.99
N ALA A 472 3.61 5.62 16.76
CA ALA A 472 4.46 6.72 16.32
C ALA A 472 5.27 6.37 15.06
N PHE A 473 5.79 5.14 14.95
CA PHE A 473 6.39 4.66 13.71
C PHE A 473 5.35 4.59 12.59
N ALA A 474 4.20 3.96 12.81
CA ALA A 474 3.15 3.88 11.78
C ALA A 474 2.73 5.27 11.26
N ASP A 475 2.48 6.21 12.17
CA ASP A 475 2.12 7.59 11.85
C ASP A 475 3.27 8.29 11.10
N TYR A 476 4.53 8.08 11.46
CA TYR A 476 5.67 8.65 10.73
C TYR A 476 5.80 8.08 9.30
N GLU A 477 5.58 6.78 9.13
CA GLU A 477 5.52 6.15 7.81
C GLU A 477 4.39 6.78 6.99
N ASP A 478 3.17 6.85 7.52
CA ASP A 478 2.01 7.45 6.85
C ASP A 478 2.20 8.96 6.55
N GLU A 479 2.71 9.74 7.50
CA GLU A 479 2.73 11.22 7.44
C GLU A 479 3.99 11.81 6.81
N VAL A 480 5.13 11.11 6.84
CA VAL A 480 6.44 11.66 6.44
C VAL A 480 7.08 10.85 5.33
N VAL A 481 6.93 9.53 5.35
CA VAL A 481 7.41 8.65 4.28
C VAL A 481 6.42 8.66 3.11
N PHE A 482 5.13 8.60 3.43
CA PHE A 482 4.04 8.59 2.47
C PHE A 482 3.16 9.86 2.49
N GLY A 483 3.41 10.82 3.40
CA GLY A 483 2.66 12.07 3.55
C GLY A 483 3.51 13.36 3.62
N GLY A 484 2.88 14.54 3.73
CA GLY A 484 3.51 15.81 4.13
C GLY A 484 4.20 16.65 3.03
N ASN A 485 5.14 17.55 3.38
CA ASN A 485 5.94 18.33 2.40
C ASN A 485 6.85 17.43 1.52
N ARG A 486 7.15 16.22 1.98
CA ARG A 486 7.72 15.14 1.17
C ARG A 486 6.67 14.56 0.21
N GLY A 487 5.42 14.48 0.66
CA GLY A 487 4.20 14.47 -0.15
C GLY A 487 4.14 15.53 -1.26
N VAL A 488 4.90 16.64 -1.26
CA VAL A 488 4.92 17.57 -2.42
C VAL A 488 5.87 17.10 -3.52
N ALA A 489 7.05 16.59 -3.16
CA ALA A 489 7.98 15.95 -4.11
C ALA A 489 7.44 14.57 -4.55
N PHE A 490 6.76 13.88 -3.65
CA PHE A 490 6.01 12.66 -3.88
C PHE A 490 4.73 12.92 -4.67
N ASN A 491 3.96 13.97 -4.42
CA ASN A 491 2.85 14.37 -5.29
C ASN A 491 3.36 14.81 -6.64
N GLN A 492 4.56 15.39 -6.73
CA GLN A 492 5.19 15.71 -8.00
C GLN A 492 5.67 14.44 -8.73
N PHE A 493 6.22 13.46 -8.02
CA PHE A 493 6.59 12.15 -8.55
C PHE A 493 5.37 11.33 -8.97
N VAL A 494 4.36 11.22 -8.10
CA VAL A 494 3.03 10.68 -8.39
C VAL A 494 2.43 11.44 -9.55
N ARG A 495 2.50 12.76 -9.61
CA ARG A 495 2.02 13.57 -10.74
C ARG A 495 2.73 13.22 -12.03
N GLU A 496 4.05 13.11 -12.03
CA GLU A 496 4.87 12.77 -13.21
C GLU A 496 4.64 11.31 -13.65
N ALA A 497 4.78 10.35 -12.74
CA ALA A 497 4.50 8.93 -12.98
C ALA A 497 3.04 8.69 -13.39
N THR A 498 2.09 9.43 -12.82
CA THR A 498 0.67 9.37 -13.21
C THR A 498 0.49 9.97 -14.57
N ILE A 499 0.99 11.16 -14.88
CA ILE A 499 0.90 11.72 -16.24
C ILE A 499 1.48 10.73 -17.26
N GLU A 500 2.55 10.01 -16.93
CA GLU A 500 3.29 9.15 -17.86
C GLU A 500 2.81 7.68 -17.95
N ALA A 501 2.07 7.12 -16.98
CA ALA A 501 1.79 5.68 -16.91
C ALA A 501 0.35 5.26 -17.29
N GLY A 502 0.15 4.44 -18.32
CA GLY A 502 -1.16 3.83 -18.64
C GLY A 502 -1.97 4.58 -19.72
N ALA A 503 -3.23 4.18 -19.95
CA ALA A 503 -4.03 4.61 -21.11
C ALA A 503 -4.31 6.14 -21.19
N LEU A 504 -4.28 6.86 -20.06
CA LEU A 504 -4.44 8.32 -20.03
C LEU A 504 -3.13 9.09 -20.34
N ALA A 505 -1.99 8.43 -20.55
CA ALA A 505 -0.71 9.12 -20.74
C ALA A 505 -0.73 10.05 -21.97
N SER A 506 -1.37 9.60 -23.05
CA SER A 506 -1.55 10.41 -24.26
C SER A 506 -2.59 11.54 -24.13
N SER A 507 -3.27 11.61 -22.98
CA SER A 507 -4.38 12.52 -22.74
C SER A 507 -3.98 13.80 -22.06
N PHE A 508 -2.75 13.93 -21.61
CA PHE A 508 -2.24 15.13 -20.95
C PHE A 508 -1.27 15.89 -21.86
N PRO A 509 -1.20 17.23 -21.75
CA PRO A 509 -0.14 17.99 -22.40
C PRO A 509 1.22 17.63 -21.79
N GLU A 510 2.30 17.73 -22.59
CA GLU A 510 3.69 17.48 -22.14
C GLU A 510 4.09 18.33 -20.93
N LYS A 511 3.43 19.48 -20.76
CA LYS A 511 3.63 20.39 -19.63
C LYS A 511 2.30 20.63 -18.95
N ILE A 512 2.28 20.57 -17.64
CA ILE A 512 1.11 20.90 -16.82
C ILE A 512 1.55 21.92 -15.78
N TRP A 513 0.76 22.98 -15.60
CA TRP A 513 0.99 23.95 -14.54
C TRP A 513 0.51 23.36 -13.23
N SER A 514 1.32 23.53 -12.20
CA SER A 514 1.05 22.98 -10.87
C SER A 514 0.41 23.99 -9.93
N GLY A 515 -0.39 23.49 -8.99
CA GLY A 515 -0.96 24.27 -7.88
C GLY A 515 -2.47 24.47 -7.97
N PRO A 516 -3.08 25.20 -7.02
CA PRO A 516 -4.53 25.35 -6.95
C PRO A 516 -5.13 25.82 -8.27
N LEU A 517 -6.19 25.17 -8.74
CA LEU A 517 -6.81 25.46 -10.05
C LEU A 517 -7.14 26.96 -10.23
N LYS A 518 -7.63 27.62 -9.18
CA LYS A 518 -7.94 29.05 -9.20
C LYS A 518 -6.73 29.95 -9.48
N GLU A 519 -5.56 29.60 -8.94
CA GLU A 519 -4.33 30.37 -9.15
C GLU A 519 -3.82 30.19 -10.57
N ARG A 520 -3.81 28.95 -11.08
CA ARG A 520 -3.42 28.63 -12.46
C ARG A 520 -4.30 29.34 -13.48
N VAL A 521 -5.61 29.34 -13.28
CA VAL A 521 -6.55 30.03 -14.18
C VAL A 521 -6.46 31.55 -14.08
N THR A 522 -6.15 32.09 -12.90
CA THR A 522 -5.86 33.53 -12.75
C THR A 522 -4.60 33.93 -13.52
N LEU A 523 -3.55 33.11 -13.46
CA LEU A 523 -2.34 33.30 -14.26
C LEU A 523 -2.63 33.21 -15.77
N LEU A 524 -3.49 32.27 -16.18
CA LEU A 524 -3.94 32.17 -17.58
C LEU A 524 -4.63 33.47 -18.04
N GLN A 525 -5.52 34.03 -17.22
CA GLN A 525 -6.15 35.33 -17.53
C GLN A 525 -5.11 36.45 -17.65
N GLN A 526 -4.10 36.50 -16.77
CA GLN A 526 -3.04 37.51 -16.81
C GLN A 526 -2.21 37.44 -18.09
N LYS A 527 -2.00 36.23 -18.63
CA LYS A 527 -1.31 36.02 -19.91
C LYS A 527 -2.18 36.38 -21.12
N PHE A 528 -3.49 36.17 -21.02
CA PHE A 528 -4.44 36.44 -22.10
C PHE A 528 -5.52 37.48 -21.72
N PRO A 529 -5.15 38.69 -21.26
CA PRO A 529 -6.10 39.65 -20.69
C PRO A 529 -7.06 40.24 -21.72
N GLN A 530 -6.71 40.16 -23.01
CA GLN A 530 -7.55 40.61 -24.13
C GLN A 530 -8.55 39.53 -24.58
N MET A 531 -8.36 38.27 -24.16
CA MET A 531 -9.22 37.16 -24.53
C MET A 531 -10.10 36.69 -23.37
N MET A 532 -9.66 36.92 -22.12
CA MET A 532 -10.27 36.31 -20.95
C MET A 532 -10.54 37.35 -19.84
N LYS A 533 -11.71 37.27 -19.23
CA LYS A 533 -12.10 38.12 -18.10
C LYS A 533 -12.93 37.36 -17.08
N LYS A 534 -12.55 37.45 -15.80
CA LYS A 534 -13.34 36.96 -14.68
C LYS A 534 -14.55 37.85 -14.43
N MET A 535 -15.71 37.23 -14.20
CA MET A 535 -16.92 37.85 -13.66
C MET A 535 -17.35 37.10 -12.40
N GLU A 536 -17.70 37.83 -11.35
CA GLU A 536 -18.02 37.25 -10.05
C GLU A 536 -19.52 37.12 -9.85
N GLY A 537 -19.95 36.02 -9.20
CA GLY A 537 -21.34 35.85 -8.78
C GLY A 537 -22.37 35.92 -9.90
N VAL A 538 -22.04 35.48 -11.12
CA VAL A 538 -22.97 35.48 -12.25
C VAL A 538 -24.08 34.47 -11.99
N SER A 539 -25.33 34.93 -12.09
CA SER A 539 -26.50 34.09 -11.86
C SER A 539 -26.82 33.24 -13.08
N PHE A 540 -27.34 32.03 -12.84
CA PHE A 540 -27.78 31.10 -13.88
C PHE A 540 -29.25 30.75 -13.70
N SER A 541 -29.90 30.36 -14.79
CA SER A 541 -31.21 29.70 -14.69
C SER A 541 -31.02 28.20 -14.46
N TYR A 542 -31.94 27.61 -13.72
CA TYR A 542 -32.08 26.17 -13.58
C TYR A 542 -33.57 25.84 -13.59
N ASN A 543 -34.00 24.96 -14.49
CA ASN A 543 -35.40 24.52 -14.65
C ASN A 543 -36.39 25.68 -14.75
N ASN A 544 -36.12 26.60 -15.68
CA ASN A 544 -36.95 27.79 -15.92
C ASN A 544 -37.17 28.69 -14.67
N SER A 545 -36.34 28.52 -13.64
CA SER A 545 -36.38 29.27 -12.37
C SER A 545 -35.06 30.01 -12.14
N SER A 546 -35.03 30.91 -11.13
CA SER A 546 -33.77 31.48 -10.65
C SER A 546 -32.94 30.38 -10.00
N GLY A 547 -31.75 30.11 -10.55
CA GLY A 547 -30.81 29.14 -10.04
C GLY A 547 -29.77 29.75 -9.10
N GLY A 548 -28.62 29.09 -8.98
CA GLY A 548 -27.49 29.55 -8.21
C GLY A 548 -26.61 30.57 -8.96
N SER A 549 -25.50 30.94 -8.33
CA SER A 549 -24.49 31.83 -8.92
C SER A 549 -23.09 31.25 -8.83
N ARG A 550 -22.28 31.53 -9.87
CA ARG A 550 -20.91 31.05 -10.02
C ARG A 550 -20.02 32.15 -10.57
N ASP A 551 -18.76 32.14 -10.16
CA ASP A 551 -17.74 32.92 -10.86
C ASP A 551 -17.53 32.32 -12.25
N ILE A 552 -17.41 33.16 -13.27
CA ILE A 552 -17.13 32.70 -14.63
C ILE A 552 -15.91 33.39 -15.21
N PHE A 553 -15.16 32.65 -16.01
CA PHE A 553 -14.18 33.22 -16.92
C PHE A 553 -14.78 33.26 -18.32
N VAL A 554 -15.10 34.48 -18.78
CA VAL A 554 -15.56 34.72 -20.15
C VAL A 554 -14.35 34.71 -21.06
N VAL A 555 -14.36 33.86 -22.08
CA VAL A 555 -13.31 33.73 -23.08
C VAL A 555 -13.88 34.09 -24.46
N SER A 556 -13.43 35.19 -25.02
CA SER A 556 -13.79 35.62 -26.37
C SER A 556 -12.83 34.99 -27.39
N LEU A 557 -13.40 34.31 -28.39
CA LEU A 557 -12.69 33.75 -29.54
C LEU A 557 -12.87 34.59 -30.81
N LYS A 558 -13.47 35.77 -30.67
CA LYS A 558 -13.76 36.69 -31.77
C LYS A 558 -12.46 37.19 -32.39
N ASP A 559 -12.42 37.24 -33.72
CA ASP A 559 -11.30 37.76 -34.51
C ASP A 559 -9.94 37.07 -34.27
N LEU A 560 -9.92 35.91 -33.59
CA LEU A 560 -8.70 35.12 -33.41
C LEU A 560 -8.44 34.24 -34.63
N SER A 561 -7.21 34.33 -35.16
CA SER A 561 -6.70 33.36 -36.13
C SER A 561 -6.63 31.96 -35.52
N GLN A 562 -6.61 30.93 -36.36
CA GLN A 562 -6.48 29.54 -35.93
C GLN A 562 -5.22 29.32 -35.07
N GLN A 563 -4.10 29.93 -35.44
CA GLN A 563 -2.84 29.86 -34.68
C GLN A 563 -2.96 30.50 -33.29
N GLN A 564 -3.66 31.63 -33.17
CA GLN A 564 -3.90 32.28 -31.87
C GLN A 564 -4.80 31.42 -30.97
N LYS A 565 -5.83 30.77 -31.55
CA LYS A 565 -6.67 29.82 -30.83
C LYS A 565 -5.85 28.64 -30.32
N GLU A 566 -5.03 28.04 -31.17
CA GLU A 566 -4.16 26.91 -30.80
C GLU A 566 -3.17 27.29 -29.70
N ALA A 567 -2.56 28.48 -29.78
CA ALA A 567 -1.65 28.98 -28.74
C ALA A 567 -2.35 29.16 -27.38
N PHE A 568 -3.55 29.77 -27.38
CA PHE A 568 -4.35 29.91 -26.17
C PHE A 568 -4.75 28.54 -25.62
N PHE A 569 -5.24 27.63 -26.46
CA PHE A 569 -5.72 26.32 -26.01
C PHE A 569 -4.61 25.42 -25.50
N LYS A 570 -3.39 25.54 -26.05
CA LYS A 570 -2.21 24.89 -25.48
C LYS A 570 -2.06 25.28 -24.02
N GLU A 571 -1.90 26.57 -23.71
CA GLU A 571 -1.72 27.04 -22.33
C GLU A 571 -2.94 26.81 -21.45
N TYR A 572 -4.15 26.89 -22.01
CA TYR A 572 -5.38 26.50 -21.33
C TYR A 572 -5.30 25.06 -20.85
N TYR A 573 -4.91 24.10 -21.70
CA TYR A 573 -4.75 22.70 -21.29
C TYR A 573 -3.68 22.57 -20.21
N GLU A 574 -2.53 23.22 -20.34
CA GLU A 574 -1.49 23.17 -19.30
C GLU A 574 -2.03 23.68 -17.95
N ALA A 575 -2.84 24.73 -17.95
CA ALA A 575 -3.39 25.36 -16.75
C ALA A 575 -4.50 24.57 -16.04
N VAL A 576 -5.24 23.73 -16.76
CA VAL A 576 -6.50 23.13 -16.28
C VAL A 576 -6.52 21.60 -16.35
N SER A 577 -5.36 20.93 -16.26
CA SER A 577 -5.27 19.47 -16.45
C SER A 577 -4.72 18.64 -15.29
N GLU A 578 -4.01 19.25 -14.31
CA GLU A 578 -3.25 18.52 -13.27
C GLU A 578 -4.05 17.49 -12.46
N ASN A 579 -5.32 17.76 -12.17
CA ASN A 579 -6.14 16.96 -11.25
C ASN A 579 -7.64 17.22 -11.46
N THR A 580 -8.04 17.52 -12.70
CA THR A 580 -9.38 18.00 -12.99
C THR A 580 -10.08 17.16 -14.02
N VAL A 581 -11.37 16.97 -13.81
CA VAL A 581 -12.31 16.49 -14.82
C VAL A 581 -13.23 17.63 -15.22
N SER A 582 -13.51 17.79 -16.52
CA SER A 582 -14.40 18.85 -16.98
C SER A 582 -15.51 18.37 -17.91
N PHE A 583 -16.60 19.14 -17.90
CA PHE A 583 -17.86 18.82 -18.56
C PHE A 583 -18.27 19.97 -19.52
N PRO A 584 -17.77 19.95 -20.78
CA PRO A 584 -18.01 20.99 -21.78
C PRO A 584 -19.38 20.91 -22.48
N LEU A 585 -20.31 21.81 -22.19
CA LEU A 585 -21.65 21.90 -22.78
C LEU A 585 -21.74 22.99 -23.86
N SER A 586 -22.09 22.61 -25.10
CA SER A 586 -22.39 23.56 -26.19
C SER A 586 -23.83 24.08 -26.12
N SER A 587 -24.09 25.29 -26.63
CA SER A 587 -25.44 25.89 -26.65
C SER A 587 -26.47 25.14 -27.52
N GLY A 588 -26.03 24.32 -28.48
CA GLY A 588 -26.89 23.61 -29.45
C GLY A 588 -27.29 22.18 -29.09
N ALA A 589 -27.26 21.79 -27.81
CA ALA A 589 -27.52 20.42 -27.34
C ALA A 589 -26.68 19.35 -28.09
N GLY A 590 -25.36 19.40 -27.91
CA GLY A 590 -24.45 18.34 -28.37
C GLY A 590 -24.29 17.21 -27.35
N HIS A 591 -23.91 16.02 -27.81
CA HIS A 591 -23.41 14.94 -26.95
C HIS A 591 -22.28 15.48 -26.07
N LEU A 592 -22.32 15.25 -24.75
CA LEU A 592 -21.17 15.61 -23.93
C LEU A 592 -20.05 14.62 -24.12
N TYR A 593 -18.89 15.23 -24.13
CA TYR A 593 -17.65 14.60 -23.82
C TYR A 593 -17.32 14.88 -22.37
N THR A 594 -16.71 13.94 -21.67
CA THR A 594 -15.91 14.32 -20.51
C THR A 594 -14.52 14.67 -21.00
N ARG A 595 -13.95 15.80 -20.57
CA ARG A 595 -12.54 16.06 -20.82
C ARG A 595 -11.67 15.64 -19.64
N LEU A 596 -10.60 14.92 -19.97
CA LEU A 596 -9.45 14.65 -19.11
C LEU A 596 -8.21 15.11 -19.88
N GLY A 597 -7.45 16.02 -19.28
CA GLY A 597 -6.32 16.66 -19.97
C GLY A 597 -6.74 17.37 -21.26
N ASN A 598 -6.10 17.06 -22.40
CA ASN A 598 -6.41 17.61 -23.72
C ASN A 598 -7.31 16.67 -24.58
N LYS A 599 -7.89 15.62 -23.99
CA LYS A 599 -8.75 14.65 -24.68
C LYS A 599 -10.16 14.62 -24.15
N THR A 600 -11.07 14.27 -25.03
CA THR A 600 -12.46 13.97 -24.74
C THR A 600 -12.69 12.46 -24.68
N TYR A 601 -13.50 12.05 -23.73
CA TYR A 601 -13.95 10.68 -23.53
C TYR A 601 -15.46 10.60 -23.76
N ASP A 602 -15.87 9.69 -24.64
CA ASP A 602 -17.26 9.35 -24.90
C ASP A 602 -17.53 7.87 -24.65
N PHE A 603 -18.75 7.57 -24.22
CA PHE A 603 -19.24 6.22 -24.01
C PHE A 603 -20.56 6.02 -24.77
N LEU A 604 -20.49 5.42 -25.96
CA LEU A 604 -21.64 5.08 -26.82
C LEU A 604 -21.74 3.58 -27.08
N SER A 605 -20.62 2.91 -27.34
CA SER A 605 -20.52 1.46 -27.54
C SER A 605 -19.26 0.86 -26.90
N GLY A 606 -18.52 1.71 -26.19
CA GLY A 606 -17.18 1.49 -25.66
C GLY A 606 -16.62 2.84 -25.23
N LEU A 607 -15.60 2.83 -24.38
CA LEU A 607 -14.97 4.06 -23.91
C LEU A 607 -13.85 4.47 -24.86
N SER A 608 -13.99 5.61 -25.54
CA SER A 608 -13.02 6.05 -26.55
C SER A 608 -12.47 7.45 -26.26
N ALA A 609 -11.18 7.64 -26.50
CA ALA A 609 -10.49 8.92 -26.35
C ALA A 609 -10.39 9.63 -27.72
N ARG A 610 -10.68 10.93 -27.76
CA ARG A 610 -10.55 11.79 -28.94
C ARG A 610 -9.87 13.10 -28.59
N ALA A 611 -9.32 13.79 -29.59
CA ALA A 611 -8.82 15.15 -29.37
C ALA A 611 -9.97 16.07 -28.94
N TYR A 612 -9.72 16.92 -27.95
CA TYR A 612 -10.74 17.88 -27.52
C TYR A 612 -11.06 18.87 -28.66
N PRO A 613 -12.33 18.96 -29.12
CA PRO A 613 -12.69 19.85 -30.20
C PRO A 613 -12.74 21.29 -29.69
N LEU A 614 -11.97 22.18 -30.31
CA LEU A 614 -11.98 23.61 -29.97
C LEU A 614 -13.41 24.18 -30.08
N PRO A 615 -13.84 25.09 -29.18
CA PRO A 615 -15.15 25.72 -29.28
C PRO A 615 -15.28 26.51 -30.59
N SER A 616 -16.29 26.15 -31.38
CA SER A 616 -16.68 26.88 -32.61
C SER A 616 -17.92 27.75 -32.42
N SER A 617 -18.53 27.70 -31.24
CA SER A 617 -19.73 28.45 -30.83
C SER A 617 -19.73 28.63 -29.31
N LYS A 618 -20.77 29.25 -28.79
CA LYS A 618 -20.97 29.42 -27.34
C LYS A 618 -20.87 28.08 -26.61
N ARG A 619 -20.02 28.01 -25.58
CA ARG A 619 -19.80 26.80 -24.76
C ARG A 619 -19.62 27.17 -23.30
N LEU A 620 -20.31 26.44 -22.43
CA LEU A 620 -20.11 26.48 -20.98
C LEU A 620 -19.33 25.24 -20.56
N GLU A 621 -18.23 25.40 -19.83
CA GLU A 621 -17.44 24.27 -19.32
C GLU A 621 -17.25 24.39 -17.82
N THR A 622 -17.62 23.34 -17.11
CA THR A 622 -17.47 23.25 -15.66
C THR A 622 -16.36 22.27 -15.30
N PHE A 623 -15.68 22.55 -14.18
CA PHE A 623 -14.50 21.81 -13.73
C PHE A 623 -14.70 21.30 -12.32
N MET A 624 -14.42 20.03 -12.11
CA MET A 624 -14.28 19.46 -10.79
C MET A 624 -12.81 19.21 -10.50
N GLU A 625 -12.30 19.88 -9.47
CA GLU A 625 -10.99 19.63 -8.90
C GLU A 625 -11.06 18.41 -7.98
N LEU A 626 -10.23 17.42 -8.27
CA LEU A 626 -10.13 16.16 -7.55
C LEU A 626 -8.89 16.18 -6.66
N GLU A 627 -9.00 15.53 -5.51
CA GLU A 627 -7.81 15.22 -4.70
C GLU A 627 -6.90 14.28 -5.51
N PRO A 628 -5.57 14.27 -5.24
CA PRO A 628 -4.64 13.40 -5.96
C PRO A 628 -5.10 11.94 -6.02
N ASP A 629 -5.54 11.37 -4.90
CA ASP A 629 -5.99 9.97 -4.84
C ASP A 629 -7.32 9.72 -5.58
N GLU A 630 -8.24 10.68 -5.55
CA GLU A 630 -9.48 10.62 -6.33
C GLU A 630 -9.18 10.64 -7.83
N PHE A 631 -8.24 11.49 -8.26
CA PHE A 631 -7.80 11.56 -9.64
C PHE A 631 -7.11 10.27 -10.10
N MET A 632 -6.34 9.63 -9.21
CA MET A 632 -5.76 8.31 -9.45
C MET A 632 -6.81 7.24 -9.66
N ARG A 633 -7.82 7.18 -8.79
CA ARG A 633 -8.93 6.22 -8.92
C ARG A 633 -9.74 6.48 -10.19
N LEU A 634 -9.94 7.74 -10.57
CA LEU A 634 -10.57 8.11 -11.84
C LEU A 634 -9.80 7.57 -13.05
N ARG A 635 -8.47 7.69 -13.05
CA ARG A 635 -7.63 7.13 -14.10
C ARG A 635 -7.81 5.62 -14.22
N LEU A 636 -7.68 4.90 -13.11
CA LEU A 636 -7.82 3.45 -13.10
C LEU A 636 -9.21 3.02 -13.60
N TYR A 637 -10.26 3.73 -13.20
CA TYR A 637 -11.61 3.50 -13.69
C TYR A 637 -11.72 3.67 -15.22
N VAL A 638 -11.13 4.74 -15.76
CA VAL A 638 -11.11 5.00 -17.21
C VAL A 638 -10.29 3.94 -17.94
N GLU A 639 -9.13 3.55 -17.41
CA GLU A 639 -8.27 2.52 -17.99
C GLU A 639 -8.98 1.15 -18.07
N ASN A 640 -9.56 0.70 -16.96
CA ASN A 640 -10.39 -0.50 -16.92
C ASN A 640 -11.54 -0.42 -17.93
N GLY A 641 -12.18 0.75 -18.04
CA GLY A 641 -13.25 1.02 -18.99
C GLY A 641 -12.80 0.98 -20.46
N THR A 642 -11.60 1.47 -20.77
CA THR A 642 -11.03 1.44 -22.12
C THR A 642 -10.59 0.03 -22.51
N GLU A 643 -10.03 -0.74 -21.57
CA GLU A 643 -9.63 -2.13 -21.82
C GLU A 643 -10.82 -3.07 -21.97
N ASN A 644 -11.84 -2.95 -21.11
CA ASN A 644 -13.01 -3.83 -21.13
C ASN A 644 -14.29 -3.16 -20.63
N SER A 645 -14.82 -2.24 -21.42
CA SER A 645 -16.00 -1.46 -21.05
C SER A 645 -17.22 -2.31 -20.68
N GLN A 646 -17.38 -3.51 -21.27
CA GLN A 646 -18.50 -4.40 -20.97
C GLN A 646 -18.43 -5.01 -19.56
N LYS A 647 -17.22 -5.22 -19.02
CA LYS A 647 -17.03 -5.71 -17.65
C LYS A 647 -17.06 -4.58 -16.63
N THR A 648 -16.54 -3.41 -16.98
CA THR A 648 -16.36 -2.30 -16.03
C THR A 648 -17.55 -1.35 -16.01
N ILE A 649 -18.15 -1.04 -17.15
CA ILE A 649 -19.22 -0.03 -17.26
C ILE A 649 -20.53 -0.71 -17.63
N GLY A 650 -20.53 -1.66 -18.57
CA GLY A 650 -21.72 -2.37 -19.04
C GLY A 650 -22.24 -1.82 -20.36
N GLY A 651 -23.55 -1.93 -20.59
CA GLY A 651 -24.18 -1.48 -21.84
C GLY A 651 -24.36 0.04 -21.92
N PHE A 652 -24.70 0.53 -23.12
CA PHE A 652 -25.15 1.91 -23.34
C PHE A 652 -26.68 2.02 -23.41
N GLY A 653 -27.27 3.01 -22.75
CA GLY A 653 -28.73 3.27 -22.80
C GLY A 653 -29.09 4.74 -22.62
N TYR A 654 -30.05 5.23 -23.39
CA TYR A 654 -30.43 6.66 -23.41
C TYR A 654 -30.95 7.20 -22.08
N GLN A 655 -31.57 6.35 -21.25
CA GLN A 655 -32.12 6.76 -19.95
C GLN A 655 -31.03 6.92 -18.87
N GLY A 656 -29.79 6.50 -19.15
CA GLY A 656 -28.73 6.46 -18.16
C GLY A 656 -28.98 5.43 -17.06
N VAL A 657 -28.34 5.63 -15.92
CA VAL A 657 -28.39 4.72 -14.76
C VAL A 657 -29.36 5.27 -13.71
N GLU A 658 -30.40 4.51 -13.38
CA GLU A 658 -31.39 4.87 -12.36
C GLU A 658 -31.17 4.15 -11.02
N ARG A 659 -30.51 2.99 -11.03
CA ARG A 659 -30.17 2.16 -9.87
C ARG A 659 -28.74 2.38 -9.41
N GLU A 660 -28.43 1.86 -8.23
CA GLU A 660 -27.06 1.80 -7.74
C GLU A 660 -26.20 0.94 -8.66
N THR A 661 -24.97 1.42 -8.90
CA THR A 661 -23.91 0.64 -9.55
C THR A 661 -23.24 -0.27 -8.53
N VAL A 662 -22.41 -1.19 -9.00
CA VAL A 662 -21.58 -2.05 -8.14
C VAL A 662 -20.59 -1.25 -7.29
N GLY A 663 -20.18 -0.07 -7.76
CA GLY A 663 -19.35 0.85 -6.97
C GLY A 663 -17.89 0.40 -6.85
N MET A 664 -17.38 -0.40 -7.80
CA MET A 664 -15.96 -0.78 -7.86
C MET A 664 -15.27 -0.22 -9.11
N LEU A 665 -13.98 0.07 -9.01
CA LEU A 665 -13.20 0.64 -10.12
C LEU A 665 -13.07 -0.29 -11.34
N ASN A 666 -13.17 -1.61 -11.13
CA ASN A 666 -13.10 -2.63 -12.17
C ASN A 666 -14.47 -3.22 -12.53
N ASP A 667 -15.52 -2.94 -11.75
CA ASP A 667 -16.91 -3.31 -12.01
C ASP A 667 -17.84 -2.25 -11.42
N ASN A 668 -18.35 -1.38 -12.27
CA ASN A 668 -19.30 -0.32 -11.92
C ASN A 668 -20.63 -0.50 -12.67
N ARG A 669 -20.96 -1.73 -13.07
CA ARG A 669 -22.15 -1.99 -13.88
C ARG A 669 -23.44 -1.69 -13.09
N PRO A 670 -24.52 -1.23 -13.76
CA PRO A 670 -25.81 -0.99 -13.10
C PRO A 670 -26.55 -2.30 -12.77
N GLY A 671 -27.21 -2.34 -11.62
CA GLY A 671 -28.26 -3.34 -11.35
C GLY A 671 -27.80 -4.76 -11.00
N SER A 672 -26.50 -5.03 -10.89
CA SER A 672 -26.00 -6.21 -10.20
C SER A 672 -25.87 -5.91 -8.71
N VAL A 673 -26.84 -6.36 -7.90
CA VAL A 673 -26.57 -6.61 -6.48
C VAL A 673 -25.41 -7.59 -6.46
N ASN A 674 -24.24 -7.12 -6.02
CA ASN A 674 -23.12 -7.99 -5.75
C ASN A 674 -23.61 -9.06 -4.75
N PRO A 675 -23.51 -10.38 -5.04
CA PRO A 675 -23.75 -11.39 -4.03
C PRO A 675 -22.84 -11.25 -2.80
N ASN A 676 -21.84 -10.36 -2.85
CA ASN A 676 -21.05 -9.89 -1.70
C ASN A 676 -21.00 -8.34 -1.63
N PRO A 677 -21.88 -7.65 -0.87
CA PRO A 677 -21.75 -6.23 -0.61
C PRO A 677 -21.03 -5.95 0.75
N PRO A 678 -20.74 -4.68 1.07
CA PRO A 678 -19.74 -4.22 2.06
C PRO A 678 -20.03 -4.57 3.52
N ASN A 679 -19.05 -4.27 4.37
CA ASN A 679 -19.12 -4.38 5.82
C ASN A 679 -20.23 -3.48 6.46
N ARG A 680 -20.38 -3.62 7.78
CA ARG A 680 -21.58 -3.44 8.63
C ARG A 680 -22.35 -2.10 8.52
N PHE A 681 -21.83 -1.06 7.89
CA PHE A 681 -22.52 0.22 7.77
C PHE A 681 -23.65 0.20 6.71
N GLN A 682 -23.47 -0.51 5.59
CA GLN A 682 -24.50 -0.67 4.54
C GLN A 682 -25.74 -1.46 5.05
N GLN A 683 -25.55 -2.30 6.07
CA GLN A 683 -26.62 -3.07 6.72
C GLN A 683 -27.56 -2.19 7.55
N ILE A 684 -27.11 -1.01 7.98
CA ILE A 684 -27.92 -0.05 8.76
C ILE A 684 -28.88 0.71 7.84
N ILE A 685 -28.47 1.05 6.62
CA ILE A 685 -29.32 1.76 5.65
C ILE A 685 -30.40 0.83 5.07
N ASN A 686 -30.06 -0.43 4.80
CA ASN A 686 -31.04 -1.42 4.33
C ASN A 686 -32.13 -1.75 5.37
N ARG A 687 -31.90 -1.47 6.66
CA ARG A 687 -32.90 -1.59 7.73
C ARG A 687 -33.91 -0.44 7.75
N VAL A 688 -33.62 0.68 7.10
CA VAL A 688 -34.45 1.90 7.11
C VAL A 688 -35.44 1.94 5.92
N LEU A 689 -35.23 1.15 4.85
CA LEU A 689 -35.94 1.35 3.57
C LEU A 689 -36.89 0.23 3.07
N ASN A 690 -37.20 -0.80 3.86
CA ASN A 690 -38.36 -1.72 3.65
C ASN A 690 -38.69 -2.10 2.18
N ARG A 691 -37.93 -3.01 1.53
CA ARG A 691 -38.37 -3.65 0.26
C ARG A 691 -38.07 -5.14 0.22
N GLY A 692 -39.11 -5.91 -0.11
CA GLY A 692 -39.19 -7.37 -0.09
C GLY A 692 -38.78 -8.06 -1.41
N ASP A 693 -38.72 -9.38 -1.24
CA ASP A 693 -38.56 -10.51 -2.15
C ASP A 693 -39.03 -10.38 -3.62
N GLY A 694 -38.20 -10.86 -4.53
CA GLY A 694 -38.58 -11.14 -5.91
C GLY A 694 -37.39 -11.23 -6.85
N THR A 695 -36.99 -12.45 -7.20
CA THR A 695 -36.04 -12.74 -8.28
C THR A 695 -36.35 -11.93 -9.55
N TYR A 696 -35.38 -11.17 -10.03
CA TYR A 696 -35.48 -10.43 -11.30
C TYR A 696 -34.21 -10.61 -12.12
N THR A 697 -34.37 -11.06 -13.36
CA THR A 697 -33.34 -11.09 -14.41
C THR A 697 -33.33 -9.70 -15.07
N PRO A 698 -32.19 -8.99 -15.21
CA PRO A 698 -32.23 -7.64 -15.75
C PRO A 698 -32.41 -7.64 -17.28
N THR A 699 -33.47 -6.99 -17.76
CA THR A 699 -33.35 -6.13 -18.95
C THR A 699 -32.76 -4.81 -18.47
N GLY A 700 -31.44 -4.69 -18.66
CA GLY A 700 -30.56 -3.82 -17.87
C GLY A 700 -30.73 -2.32 -18.11
N GLU A 701 -30.66 -1.58 -17.01
CA GLU A 701 -30.23 -0.19 -17.03
C GLU A 701 -28.77 -0.14 -17.48
N ALA A 702 -28.40 0.92 -18.17
CA ALA A 702 -27.17 1.01 -18.93
C ALA A 702 -26.59 2.42 -18.79
N HIS A 703 -25.27 2.55 -18.82
CA HIS A 703 -24.68 3.89 -18.76
C HIS A 703 -24.98 4.65 -20.05
N ASN A 704 -24.93 5.97 -19.98
CA ASN A 704 -24.92 6.80 -21.17
C ASN A 704 -23.61 7.57 -21.28
N CYS A 705 -23.56 8.54 -22.18
CA CYS A 705 -22.37 9.32 -22.49
C CYS A 705 -21.77 10.08 -21.29
N THR A 706 -22.53 10.29 -20.21
CA THR A 706 -22.09 11.05 -19.04
C THR A 706 -22.21 10.25 -17.74
N SER A 707 -23.21 9.35 -17.62
CA SER A 707 -23.45 8.62 -16.37
C SER A 707 -22.35 7.64 -15.99
N TRP A 708 -21.62 7.07 -16.97
CA TRP A 708 -20.46 6.20 -16.69
C TRP A 708 -19.45 6.90 -15.79
N LEU A 709 -19.16 8.17 -16.06
CA LEU A 709 -18.19 8.90 -15.28
C LEU A 709 -18.79 9.52 -14.02
N CYS A 710 -20.01 10.07 -14.08
CA CYS A 710 -20.64 10.64 -12.89
C CYS A 710 -20.88 9.61 -11.78
N THR A 711 -20.96 8.33 -12.13
CA THR A 711 -21.08 7.20 -11.19
C THR A 711 -19.74 6.53 -10.87
N ALA A 712 -18.61 7.04 -11.35
CA ALA A 712 -17.29 6.47 -11.10
C ALA A 712 -16.95 6.52 -9.59
N PRO A 713 -16.67 5.37 -8.94
CA PRO A 713 -16.52 5.26 -7.49
C PRO A 713 -15.10 5.64 -7.03
N ILE A 714 -14.79 6.93 -7.08
CA ILE A 714 -13.43 7.45 -6.91
C ILE A 714 -13.16 8.08 -5.53
N GLY A 715 -14.16 8.13 -4.65
CA GLY A 715 -13.96 8.54 -3.25
C GLY A 715 -13.26 7.45 -2.44
N ASP A 716 -12.76 7.81 -1.25
CA ASP A 716 -12.02 6.89 -0.36
C ASP A 716 -12.86 5.69 0.08
N ASN A 717 -14.19 5.85 0.16
CA ASN A 717 -15.14 4.79 0.49
C ASN A 717 -15.93 4.30 -0.73
N GLY A 718 -15.45 4.59 -1.95
CA GLY A 718 -16.14 4.28 -3.20
C GLY A 718 -17.27 5.25 -3.53
N GLU A 719 -17.28 6.45 -2.96
CA GLU A 719 -18.23 7.51 -3.34
C GLU A 719 -18.09 7.85 -4.82
N ALA A 720 -19.21 8.07 -5.50
CA ALA A 720 -19.18 8.41 -6.90
C ALA A 720 -18.84 9.89 -7.12
N ILE A 721 -18.37 10.27 -8.32
CA ILE A 721 -18.12 11.68 -8.67
C ILE A 721 -19.32 12.58 -8.35
N HIS A 722 -20.54 12.11 -8.62
CA HIS A 722 -21.73 12.89 -8.31
C HIS A 722 -21.93 13.10 -6.79
N ASP A 723 -21.60 12.11 -5.96
CA ASP A 723 -21.66 12.22 -4.51
C ASP A 723 -20.61 13.24 -4.01
N LEU A 724 -19.38 13.16 -4.54
CA LEU A 724 -18.29 14.08 -4.22
C LEU A 724 -18.66 15.53 -4.56
N ALA A 725 -19.31 15.75 -5.71
CA ALA A 725 -19.81 17.05 -6.15
C ALA A 725 -20.98 17.59 -5.30
N GLY A 726 -21.56 16.77 -4.41
CA GLY A 726 -22.67 17.13 -3.53
C GLY A 726 -24.05 16.96 -4.14
N ALA A 727 -24.19 16.19 -5.22
CA ALA A 727 -25.47 15.97 -5.86
C ALA A 727 -26.34 14.97 -5.06
N PRO A 728 -27.60 15.29 -4.77
CA PRO A 728 -28.53 14.30 -4.22
C PRO A 728 -28.77 13.19 -5.24
N ARG A 729 -28.64 11.92 -4.82
CA ARG A 729 -28.92 10.74 -5.67
C ARG A 729 -30.33 10.75 -6.28
N SER A 730 -31.27 11.45 -5.64
CA SER A 730 -32.64 11.62 -6.13
C SER A 730 -32.76 12.48 -7.40
N HIS A 731 -31.76 13.30 -7.74
CA HIS A 731 -31.91 14.33 -8.77
C HIS A 731 -31.72 13.83 -10.21
N ARG A 732 -31.27 12.59 -10.44
CA ARG A 732 -31.05 12.00 -11.79
C ARG A 732 -30.24 12.86 -12.76
N ILE A 733 -29.59 13.93 -12.30
CA ILE A 733 -28.85 14.88 -13.13
C ILE A 733 -27.65 14.24 -13.82
N HIS A 734 -27.14 13.13 -13.28
CA HIS A 734 -26.06 12.33 -13.86
C HIS A 734 -26.52 11.51 -15.07
N THR A 735 -27.83 11.38 -15.31
CA THR A 735 -28.39 10.66 -16.46
C THR A 735 -28.55 11.55 -17.69
N ASN A 736 -28.28 12.85 -17.61
CA ASN A 736 -28.22 13.68 -18.80
C ASN A 736 -27.03 14.63 -18.76
N PRO A 737 -26.28 14.71 -19.86
CA PRO A 737 -25.18 15.63 -19.98
C PRO A 737 -25.45 17.09 -19.59
N GLY A 738 -26.46 17.70 -20.21
CA GLY A 738 -26.73 19.11 -20.01
C GLY A 738 -27.29 19.38 -18.62
N TRP A 739 -28.01 18.41 -18.03
CA TRP A 739 -28.48 18.48 -16.64
C TRP A 739 -27.30 18.48 -15.68
N TRP A 740 -26.32 17.60 -15.90
CA TRP A 740 -25.12 17.54 -15.07
C TRP A 740 -24.35 18.87 -15.08
N THR A 741 -24.01 19.38 -16.27
CA THR A 741 -23.24 20.64 -16.38
C THR A 741 -24.02 21.83 -15.80
N SER A 742 -25.33 21.91 -16.08
CA SER A 742 -26.20 22.97 -15.58
C SER A 742 -26.39 22.89 -14.07
N TRP A 743 -26.48 21.70 -13.50
CA TRP A 743 -26.53 21.51 -12.06
C TRP A 743 -25.21 21.90 -11.42
N LEU A 744 -24.07 21.47 -11.98
CA LEU A 744 -22.74 21.78 -11.44
C LEU A 744 -22.49 23.28 -11.36
N VAL A 745 -22.79 24.05 -12.42
CA VAL A 745 -22.58 25.50 -12.41
C VAL A 745 -23.47 26.19 -11.36
N ASN A 746 -24.71 25.72 -11.18
CA ASN A 746 -25.66 26.30 -10.23
C ASN A 746 -25.37 25.90 -8.77
N TYR A 747 -25.11 24.62 -8.52
CA TYR A 747 -25.20 24.01 -7.18
C TYR A 747 -23.99 23.15 -6.78
N GLY A 748 -23.05 22.87 -7.69
CA GLY A 748 -21.84 22.14 -7.34
C GLY A 748 -21.07 22.83 -6.21
N LYS A 749 -20.48 22.05 -5.30
CA LYS A 749 -19.76 22.62 -4.13
C LYS A 749 -18.64 23.56 -4.59
N ARG A 750 -18.52 24.74 -3.96
CA ARG A 750 -17.61 25.82 -4.40
C ARG A 750 -16.12 25.50 -4.21
N ASP A 751 -15.79 24.66 -3.23
CA ASP A 751 -14.45 24.15 -2.97
C ASP A 751 -13.97 23.22 -4.10
N ARG A 752 -14.84 22.34 -4.60
CA ARG A 752 -14.53 21.43 -5.71
C ARG A 752 -14.74 22.05 -7.10
N MET A 753 -15.62 23.05 -7.18
CA MET A 753 -16.05 23.69 -8.42
C MET A 753 -16.04 25.22 -8.29
N PRO A 754 -14.85 25.84 -8.26
CA PRO A 754 -14.73 27.26 -7.91
C PRO A 754 -15.31 28.21 -8.96
N PHE A 755 -15.30 27.83 -10.24
CA PHE A 755 -15.76 28.66 -11.36
C PHE A 755 -16.18 27.81 -12.57
N ALA A 756 -16.69 28.47 -13.60
CA ALA A 756 -16.91 27.89 -14.93
C ALA A 756 -16.25 28.74 -16.04
N PHE A 757 -16.03 28.16 -17.21
CA PHE A 757 -15.60 28.88 -18.40
C PHE A 757 -16.79 29.09 -19.35
N TYR A 758 -16.93 30.31 -19.87
CA TYR A 758 -17.89 30.64 -20.91
C TYR A 758 -17.14 31.10 -22.16
N PHE A 759 -17.07 30.24 -23.18
CA PHE A 759 -16.50 30.56 -24.48
C PHE A 759 -17.57 31.21 -25.35
N THR A 760 -17.21 32.28 -26.07
CA THR A 760 -18.11 33.02 -26.95
C THR A 760 -17.40 33.52 -28.21
N ASP A 761 -18.16 33.71 -29.28
CA ASP A 761 -17.76 34.36 -30.53
C ASP A 761 -18.05 35.88 -30.53
N GLU A 762 -18.68 36.38 -29.47
CA GLU A 762 -18.86 37.81 -29.20
C GLU A 762 -17.56 38.47 -28.73
N GLY A 763 -17.46 39.80 -28.87
CA GLY A 763 -16.31 40.54 -28.33
C GLY A 763 -16.27 40.48 -26.81
N LEU A 764 -15.08 40.45 -26.20
CA LEU A 764 -14.95 40.31 -24.75
C LEU A 764 -15.70 41.42 -23.97
N GLU A 765 -15.62 42.67 -24.44
CA GLU A 765 -16.36 43.79 -23.86
C GLU A 765 -17.87 43.62 -24.00
N GLU A 766 -18.34 43.29 -25.20
CA GLU A 766 -19.75 43.05 -25.51
C GLU A 766 -20.35 41.95 -24.63
N ALA A 767 -19.69 40.80 -24.55
CA ALA A 767 -20.11 39.66 -23.75
C ALA A 767 -20.13 40.00 -22.25
N THR A 768 -19.07 40.63 -21.73
CA THR A 768 -19.00 40.96 -20.29
C THR A 768 -19.93 42.11 -19.91
N SER A 769 -20.19 43.07 -20.81
CA SER A 769 -21.20 44.12 -20.60
C SER A 769 -22.61 43.56 -20.59
N SER A 770 -22.94 42.64 -21.51
CA SER A 770 -24.25 41.97 -21.54
C SER A 770 -24.53 41.22 -20.23
N ILE A 771 -23.59 40.40 -19.79
CA ILE A 771 -23.70 39.64 -18.53
C ILE A 771 -23.73 40.60 -17.33
N GLY A 772 -22.93 41.66 -17.34
CA GLY A 772 -22.83 42.62 -16.24
C GLY A 772 -24.11 43.43 -16.05
N GLN A 773 -24.77 43.84 -17.15
CA GLN A 773 -26.04 44.55 -17.10
C GLN A 773 -27.19 43.64 -16.62
N ALA A 774 -27.20 42.38 -17.06
CA ALA A 774 -28.23 41.42 -16.67
C ALA A 774 -27.99 40.82 -15.26
N GLY A 775 -26.75 40.85 -14.76
CA GLY A 775 -26.34 40.11 -13.56
C GLY A 775 -26.45 38.57 -13.72
N LYS A 776 -26.65 38.11 -14.96
CA LYS A 776 -27.05 36.74 -15.30
C LYS A 776 -26.47 36.34 -16.64
N LEU A 777 -26.07 35.08 -16.78
CA LEU A 777 -25.80 34.45 -18.06
C LEU A 777 -27.02 33.61 -18.46
N ASP A 778 -27.69 33.96 -19.55
CA ASP A 778 -28.82 33.18 -20.07
C ASP A 778 -28.32 31.89 -20.73
N TRP A 779 -28.12 30.88 -19.89
CA TRP A 779 -27.75 29.52 -20.27
C TRP A 779 -28.82 28.56 -19.74
N ASN A 780 -29.92 28.42 -20.48
CA ASN A 780 -31.02 27.54 -20.08
C ASN A 780 -30.92 26.19 -20.81
N PHE A 781 -30.54 25.15 -20.07
CA PHE A 781 -30.73 23.77 -20.51
C PHE A 781 -31.89 23.19 -19.71
N ASP A 782 -33.05 23.04 -20.35
CA ASP A 782 -34.28 22.61 -19.68
C ASP A 782 -34.17 21.13 -19.25
N THR A 783 -34.34 20.86 -17.95
CA THR A 783 -34.56 19.48 -17.48
C THR A 783 -36.06 19.22 -17.55
N HIS A 784 -36.51 18.55 -18.62
CA HIS A 784 -37.91 18.18 -18.80
C HIS A 784 -38.54 17.54 -17.56
#